data_AF-A0A0B7NK17-F1
#
_entry.id   AF-A0A0B7NK17-F1
#
_cell.length_a   1.000
_cell.length_b   1.000
_cell.length_c   1.000
_cell.angle_alpha   90.00
_cell.angle_beta   90.00
_cell.angle_gamma   90.00
#
_symmetry.space_group_name_H-M   'P 1'
#
loop_
_entity.id
_entity.type
_entity.pdbx_description
1 polymer ?
#
loop_
_entity_poly.entity_id
_entity_poly.type
_entity_poly.pdbx_seq_one_letter_code
_entity_poly.pdbx_strand_id
1 'polypeptide(L)'
;MFEDGACQQINQLNKTGWRTTQQADDWVYYPQQYGIYAQTLFNISMTPATVSVALVGGCCAPNRYKPSGFLYQDDGSSYSLTGHKIVAIADRPLVQNLTVTGWYMKKFVDDHAMNLTLIPSIRHADKQALFFEITAFDRAMLVNYQFFDYQNKHIGNYSSGVLRNIKTIPDITLPRYTRSISKVVELYGSRADPICFSYLYAGLYVHSPFATVAKICAQIASVLQYLSLINFVVVPVAFAIMSVLSDFSFPPQPNSILVQNPITQDSHVHCDYARYVKLGGAWTTCTLFGLRLALDLPSYVITYARSVPFLTINLLAAVPTFIAYSVVLVFFATRYITFQHCTVCCFEFLQVQDIEEEYVKVLMASKHGQEDTTPPQRTSLIGLIWLIVHEKLWQKLDFKRIARSMCTRAFIKKCIRKLFGVHEHIRIPFAIKTSLTLLLYCLGQLIPLLITQMIGVGGVVPVHVCSWTPYLSQFQYHPDPMSFAIKTFMLMQIAVYVATLGAGGLCMVYSLGILRRFTKDILLLRKGDYFLIDLDDSIRFLGVLIGFGFTGTLYFMVEISVIGTLITAIIQLDRVRDVVFRHVGYGVFFASFFIAFIVQMIQKRITNLVFVENRTRFSIQNRAPFLHYWYFMMLTSMTRALTSYILRTLKLLFRYPLFSVRVDRNAETWSVRRGDGGFTAYCGMLLAEHEYNNPIVLVFVESLLDSVDVFTTNRLLGRNVGLKICSQSMAHFQQAYTAYPSPTVVLATPTPVAYSPYTQYPSMQPSYYLTAQPQTMPLPYYHQPGGYIQNNTSCLTQMCLWMLCLGACAFCCNEGCCGPDDCCGAGGGVYNDDCGGCC
;
A
#
# COMPACT_ATOMS: atom_id res chain seq x y z
N MET A 1 -8.93 -33.01 8.09
CA MET A 1 -7.73 -33.08 7.22
C MET A 1 -6.78 -34.16 7.73
N PHE A 2 -6.55 -34.26 9.04
CA PHE A 2 -6.19 -35.48 9.76
C PHE A 2 -6.99 -35.47 11.08
N GLU A 3 -7.48 -36.61 11.58
CA GLU A 3 -8.09 -36.71 12.92
C GLU A 3 -7.06 -37.35 13.85
N ASP A 4 -6.64 -36.64 14.91
CA ASP A 4 -5.69 -37.16 15.89
C ASP A 4 -6.40 -37.48 17.21
N GLY A 5 -5.94 -38.53 17.89
CA GLY A 5 -6.38 -38.87 19.23
C GLY A 5 -5.25 -38.61 20.21
N ALA A 6 -5.56 -37.88 21.28
CA ALA A 6 -4.61 -37.48 22.32
C ALA A 6 -3.85 -38.69 22.89
N CYS A 7 -2.57 -38.60 23.22
CA CYS A 7 -1.89 -39.65 24.00
C CYS A 7 -2.28 -39.61 25.50
N GLN A 8 -3.57 -39.57 25.86
CA GLN A 8 -3.96 -39.95 27.22
C GLN A 8 -3.93 -41.48 27.32
N GLN A 9 -3.71 -42.05 28.52
CA GLN A 9 -3.50 -43.49 28.78
C GLN A 9 -3.98 -44.33 27.60
N ILE A 10 -3.06 -44.94 26.84
CA ILE A 10 -3.18 -45.41 25.43
C ILE A 10 -4.45 -46.28 25.14
N ASN A 11 -5.20 -46.66 26.17
CA ASN A 11 -6.42 -47.45 26.14
C ASN A 11 -7.72 -46.68 26.41
N GLN A 12 -7.69 -45.38 26.72
CA GLN A 12 -8.88 -44.59 27.05
C GLN A 12 -9.47 -43.83 25.85
N LEU A 13 -8.89 -43.98 24.65
CA LEU A 13 -9.29 -43.21 23.48
C LEU A 13 -10.30 -43.97 22.60
N ASN A 14 -11.39 -43.29 22.28
CA ASN A 14 -12.42 -43.72 21.34
C ASN A 14 -11.86 -43.91 19.92
N LYS A 15 -11.38 -45.11 19.53
CA LYS A 15 -11.07 -45.54 18.14
C LYS A 15 -10.19 -44.61 17.25
N THR A 16 -9.79 -43.43 17.70
CA THR A 16 -9.02 -42.41 16.99
C THR A 16 -7.79 -42.08 17.84
N GLY A 17 -6.61 -42.05 17.22
CA GLY A 17 -5.31 -41.82 17.88
C GLY A 17 -4.34 -43.00 17.89
N TRP A 18 -3.29 -42.85 18.69
CA TRP A 18 -2.29 -43.89 18.96
C TRP A 18 -2.91 -45.05 19.74
N ARG A 19 -2.65 -46.27 19.27
CA ARG A 19 -3.11 -47.49 19.94
C ARG A 19 -2.03 -48.56 19.94
N THR A 20 -2.03 -49.37 20.99
CA THR A 20 -1.32 -50.66 20.98
C THR A 20 -2.20 -51.72 20.35
N THR A 21 -1.61 -52.64 19.60
CA THR A 21 -2.37 -53.68 18.86
C THR A 21 -2.71 -54.89 19.71
N GLN A 22 -2.03 -55.12 20.84
CA GLN A 22 -2.11 -56.38 21.58
C GLN A 22 -2.54 -56.19 23.03
N GLN A 23 -1.81 -55.42 23.84
CA GLN A 23 -2.15 -55.24 25.25
C GLN A 23 -2.00 -53.79 25.71
N ALA A 24 -2.82 -53.45 26.70
CA ALA A 24 -3.01 -52.10 27.20
C ALA A 24 -1.75 -51.46 27.80
N ASP A 25 -0.83 -52.28 28.28
CA ASP A 25 0.36 -51.91 29.04
C ASP A 25 1.67 -52.13 28.26
N ASP A 26 1.59 -52.40 26.94
CA ASP A 26 2.77 -52.60 26.08
C ASP A 26 3.62 -51.32 25.96
N TRP A 27 3.00 -50.15 26.09
CA TRP A 27 3.63 -48.84 25.98
C TRP A 27 3.27 -47.95 27.17
N VAL A 28 4.26 -47.21 27.68
CA VAL A 28 4.12 -46.21 28.75
C VAL A 28 4.10 -44.82 28.12
N TYR A 29 3.10 -44.04 28.49
CA TYR A 29 3.00 -42.64 28.14
C TYR A 29 3.64 -41.77 29.23
N TYR A 30 4.59 -40.93 28.83
CA TYR A 30 5.24 -39.92 29.66
C TYR A 30 4.63 -38.54 29.35
N PRO A 31 3.83 -37.97 30.26
CA PRO A 31 3.33 -36.61 30.09
C PRO A 31 4.51 -35.62 30.10
N GLN A 32 4.50 -34.63 29.21
CA GLN A 32 5.53 -33.58 29.19
C GLN A 32 5.51 -32.82 30.53
N GLN A 33 6.66 -32.77 31.22
CA GLN A 33 6.79 -32.16 32.57
C GLN A 33 6.77 -30.62 32.58
N TYR A 34 6.71 -29.96 31.42
CA TYR A 34 6.54 -28.51 31.33
C TYR A 34 5.10 -28.15 30.93
N GLY A 35 4.34 -27.62 31.89
CA GLY A 35 3.12 -26.87 31.63
C GLY A 35 1.84 -27.70 31.55
N ILE A 36 1.07 -27.65 32.64
CA ILE A 36 -0.36 -27.95 32.66
C ILE A 36 -1.02 -27.14 31.52
N TYR A 37 -1.76 -27.82 30.63
CA TYR A 37 -2.43 -27.32 29.40
C TYR A 37 -1.69 -27.41 28.05
N ALA A 38 -0.82 -28.40 27.83
CA ALA A 38 -0.47 -28.81 26.46
C ALA A 38 -1.65 -29.52 25.77
N GLN A 39 -2.64 -28.76 25.30
CA GLN A 39 -3.57 -29.24 24.27
C GLN A 39 -2.78 -29.34 22.94
N THR A 40 -2.90 -30.49 22.29
CA THR A 40 -2.36 -30.84 20.97
C THR A 40 -2.58 -29.71 19.95
N LEU A 41 -1.55 -28.90 19.72
CA LEU A 41 -1.57 -27.85 18.70
C LEU A 41 -1.33 -28.50 17.33
N PHE A 42 -2.33 -28.45 16.44
CA PHE A 42 -2.12 -28.70 15.02
C PHE A 42 -1.44 -27.48 14.40
N ASN A 43 -0.13 -27.53 14.19
CA ASN A 43 0.52 -26.52 13.36
C ASN A 43 0.53 -27.02 11.92
N ILE A 44 -0.43 -26.51 11.13
CA ILE A 44 -0.41 -26.66 9.67
C ILE A 44 0.36 -25.45 9.14
N SER A 45 1.66 -25.60 8.97
CA SER A 45 2.46 -24.59 8.27
C SER A 45 2.44 -24.93 6.78
N MET A 46 1.82 -24.08 5.98
CA MET A 46 1.85 -24.19 4.53
C MET A 46 2.82 -23.16 3.99
N THR A 47 3.99 -23.60 3.54
CA THR A 47 4.84 -22.79 2.67
C THR A 47 4.48 -23.09 1.20
N PRO A 48 4.91 -22.25 0.24
CA PRO A 48 4.67 -22.49 -1.18
C PRO A 48 5.21 -23.84 -1.69
N ALA A 49 6.20 -24.42 -1.01
CA ALA A 49 6.86 -25.67 -1.40
C ALA A 49 6.52 -26.86 -0.49
N THR A 50 6.04 -26.61 0.73
CA THR A 50 5.81 -27.65 1.74
C THR A 50 4.47 -27.43 2.44
N VAL A 51 3.60 -28.46 2.42
CA VAL A 51 2.48 -28.52 3.36
C VAL A 51 2.99 -29.35 4.54
N SER A 52 3.38 -28.68 5.61
CA SER A 52 3.72 -29.37 6.84
C SER A 52 2.50 -29.50 7.72
N VAL A 53 2.23 -30.72 8.17
CA VAL A 53 1.29 -30.96 9.26
C VAL A 53 2.11 -31.49 10.42
N ALA A 54 2.25 -30.69 11.48
CA ALA A 54 2.86 -31.14 12.72
C ALA A 54 1.79 -31.72 13.64
N LEU A 55 1.92 -33.00 13.98
CA LEU A 55 1.16 -33.64 15.05
C LEU A 55 2.01 -33.61 16.31
N VAL A 56 1.51 -32.94 17.35
CA VAL A 56 2.21 -32.78 18.63
C VAL A 56 1.71 -33.83 19.62
N GLY A 57 2.39 -34.98 19.69
CA GLY A 57 2.10 -36.03 20.68
C GLY A 57 2.96 -35.88 21.94
N GLY A 58 2.50 -36.39 23.09
CA GLY A 58 3.39 -36.59 24.23
C GLY A 58 4.28 -37.83 24.05
N CYS A 59 5.26 -38.02 24.94
CA CYS A 59 6.28 -39.04 24.81
C CYS A 59 5.72 -40.46 25.08
N CYS A 60 5.84 -41.40 24.15
CA CYS A 60 5.48 -42.81 24.35
C CYS A 60 6.73 -43.70 24.25
N ALA A 61 6.88 -44.71 25.11
CA ALA A 61 7.92 -45.72 24.96
C ALA A 61 7.48 -47.13 25.36
N PRO A 62 8.15 -48.19 24.86
CA PRO A 62 7.83 -49.56 25.28
C PRO A 62 7.95 -49.75 26.79
N ASN A 63 7.05 -50.52 27.38
CA ASN A 63 7.10 -50.79 28.82
C ASN A 63 8.28 -51.70 29.17
N ARG A 64 9.31 -51.13 29.81
CA ARG A 64 10.53 -51.85 30.20
C ARG A 64 10.31 -53.00 31.18
N TYR A 65 9.19 -53.00 31.91
CA TYR A 65 8.91 -53.99 32.97
C TYR A 65 8.16 -55.23 32.47
N LYS A 66 7.68 -55.25 31.23
CA LYS A 66 6.84 -56.32 30.71
C LYS A 66 7.64 -57.31 29.85
N PRO A 67 7.62 -58.63 30.08
CA PRO A 67 8.29 -59.56 29.17
C PRO A 67 7.65 -59.48 27.77
N SER A 68 8.44 -59.15 26.75
CA SER A 68 8.01 -59.04 25.35
C SER A 68 8.96 -59.85 24.49
N GLY A 69 8.48 -60.34 23.34
CA GLY A 69 9.38 -60.90 22.32
C GLY A 69 10.23 -59.80 21.69
N PHE A 70 11.25 -60.19 20.94
CA PHE A 70 12.05 -59.28 20.13
C PHE A 70 11.80 -59.57 18.66
N LEU A 71 11.42 -58.54 17.89
CA LEU A 71 11.31 -58.63 16.44
C LEU A 71 12.71 -58.68 15.80
N TYR A 72 13.67 -58.02 16.45
CA TYR A 72 15.06 -57.96 16.04
C TYR A 72 15.94 -57.91 17.28
N GLN A 73 16.95 -58.77 17.34
CA GLN A 73 17.95 -58.78 18.39
C GLN A 73 19.33 -58.95 17.75
N ASP A 74 20.17 -57.92 17.89
CA ASP A 74 21.60 -57.97 17.65
C ASP A 74 22.28 -58.01 19.01
N ASP A 75 22.99 -59.10 19.28
CA ASP A 75 23.69 -59.35 20.54
C ASP A 75 24.98 -58.52 20.68
N GLY A 76 25.29 -57.68 19.69
CA GLY A 76 26.48 -56.84 19.69
C GLY A 76 27.76 -57.65 19.44
N SER A 77 27.66 -58.92 19.02
CA SER A 77 28.81 -59.74 18.64
C SER A 77 29.63 -59.11 17.50
N SER A 78 28.99 -58.26 16.69
CA SER A 78 29.61 -57.49 15.61
C SER A 78 30.14 -56.11 16.04
N TYR A 79 30.09 -55.75 17.33
CA TYR A 79 30.51 -54.43 17.84
C TYR A 79 31.97 -54.10 17.49
N SER A 80 32.86 -55.08 17.58
CA SER A 80 34.29 -54.91 17.25
C SER A 80 34.56 -54.55 15.79
N LEU A 81 33.64 -54.91 14.89
CA LEU A 81 33.76 -54.70 13.45
C LEU A 81 32.96 -53.49 12.96
N THR A 82 31.76 -53.26 13.51
CA THR A 82 30.82 -52.25 13.03
C THR A 82 30.73 -51.02 13.94
N GLY A 83 31.20 -51.13 15.19
CA GLY A 83 30.97 -50.13 16.24
C GLY A 83 29.53 -50.09 16.76
N HIS A 84 28.65 -50.99 16.31
CA HIS A 84 27.24 -51.00 16.71
C HIS A 84 27.00 -51.76 18.00
N LYS A 85 26.39 -51.08 18.98
CA LYS A 85 26.05 -51.63 20.29
C LYS A 85 24.90 -52.64 20.18
N ILE A 86 24.58 -53.29 21.30
CA ILE A 86 23.47 -54.26 21.39
C ILE A 86 22.17 -53.54 20.99
N VAL A 87 21.36 -54.17 20.14
CA VAL A 87 20.07 -53.65 19.71
C VAL A 87 19.00 -54.70 19.93
N ALA A 88 17.94 -54.33 20.64
CA ALA A 88 16.75 -55.16 20.78
C ALA A 88 15.49 -54.33 20.48
N ILE A 89 14.75 -54.70 19.44
CA ILE A 89 13.50 -54.05 19.02
C ILE A 89 12.33 -54.90 19.53
N ALA A 90 11.43 -54.29 20.30
CA ALA A 90 10.28 -54.99 20.86
C ALA A 90 9.32 -55.48 19.76
N ASP A 91 8.65 -56.62 19.97
CA ASP A 91 7.64 -57.21 19.05
C ASP A 91 6.26 -56.50 19.09
N ARG A 92 6.17 -55.34 19.74
CA ARG A 92 4.92 -54.62 20.03
C ARG A 92 4.88 -53.25 19.35
N PRO A 93 4.20 -53.11 18.19
CA PRO A 93 4.17 -51.83 17.49
C PRO A 93 3.24 -50.82 18.16
N LEU A 94 3.64 -49.56 18.11
CA LEU A 94 2.75 -48.43 18.30
C LEU A 94 2.11 -48.10 16.95
N VAL A 95 0.77 -48.01 16.88
CA VAL A 95 0.04 -47.81 15.62
C VAL A 95 -0.70 -46.48 15.59
N GLN A 96 -0.50 -45.70 14.52
CA GLN A 96 -1.30 -44.53 14.17
C GLN A 96 -2.03 -44.73 12.84
N ASN A 97 -3.26 -44.23 12.75
CA ASN A 97 -4.01 -44.18 11.49
C ASN A 97 -3.95 -42.76 10.93
N LEU A 98 -3.47 -42.58 9.70
CA LEU A 98 -3.47 -41.29 9.01
C LEU A 98 -4.45 -41.35 7.84
N THR A 99 -5.49 -40.52 7.85
CA THR A 99 -6.49 -40.48 6.76
C THR A 99 -6.29 -39.25 5.88
N VAL A 100 -6.13 -39.45 4.57
CA VAL A 100 -5.99 -38.34 3.62
C VAL A 100 -7.39 -37.87 3.23
N THR A 101 -7.88 -36.84 3.94
CA THR A 101 -9.22 -36.29 3.74
C THR A 101 -9.15 -34.97 2.95
N GLY A 102 -9.95 -34.85 1.88
CA GLY A 102 -10.02 -33.66 1.02
C GLY A 102 -9.83 -33.97 -0.47
N TRP A 103 -10.67 -33.39 -1.32
CA TRP A 103 -10.70 -33.67 -2.77
C TRP A 103 -9.38 -33.32 -3.49
N TYR A 104 -8.69 -32.26 -3.08
CA TYR A 104 -7.45 -31.82 -3.70
C TYR A 104 -6.25 -32.71 -3.33
N MET A 105 -6.16 -33.16 -2.08
CA MET A 105 -5.08 -34.05 -1.63
C MET A 105 -5.16 -35.40 -2.33
N LYS A 106 -6.37 -35.91 -2.58
CA LYS A 106 -6.58 -37.14 -3.35
C LYS A 106 -5.95 -37.07 -4.73
N LYS A 107 -6.06 -35.93 -5.42
CA LYS A 107 -5.45 -35.72 -6.75
C LYS A 107 -3.91 -35.72 -6.66
N PHE A 108 -3.33 -35.01 -5.68
CA PHE A 108 -1.87 -35.00 -5.51
C PHE A 108 -1.29 -36.39 -5.23
N VAL A 109 -1.99 -37.22 -4.45
CA VAL A 109 -1.59 -38.63 -4.25
C VAL A 109 -1.63 -39.42 -5.56
N ASP A 110 -2.67 -39.23 -6.38
CA ASP A 110 -2.80 -39.94 -7.66
C ASP A 110 -1.68 -39.57 -8.66
N ASP A 111 -1.19 -38.34 -8.56
CA ASP A 111 -0.13 -37.79 -9.40
C ASP A 111 1.30 -38.08 -8.89
N HIS A 112 1.47 -38.88 -7.82
CA HIS A 112 2.75 -39.09 -7.11
C HIS A 112 3.39 -37.81 -6.56
N ALA A 113 2.61 -36.75 -6.44
CA ALA A 113 3.08 -35.45 -6.01
C ALA A 113 2.91 -35.29 -4.48
N MET A 114 3.11 -36.37 -3.71
CA MET A 114 2.95 -36.37 -2.26
C MET A 114 3.91 -37.36 -1.61
N ASN A 115 4.93 -36.82 -0.95
CA ASN A 115 5.80 -37.57 -0.05
C ASN A 115 5.31 -37.42 1.38
N LEU A 116 5.47 -38.47 2.18
CA LEU A 116 5.30 -38.42 3.63
C LEU A 116 6.69 -38.48 4.26
N THR A 117 7.11 -37.39 4.86
CA THR A 117 8.31 -37.33 5.71
C THR A 117 7.88 -37.49 7.15
N LEU A 118 8.51 -38.40 7.91
CA LEU A 118 8.33 -38.50 9.35
C LEU A 118 9.60 -38.03 10.07
N ILE A 119 9.51 -36.93 10.82
CA ILE A 119 10.61 -36.49 11.69
C ILE A 119 10.25 -36.86 13.13
N PRO A 120 10.84 -37.91 13.71
CA PRO A 120 10.68 -38.19 15.12
C PRO A 120 11.55 -37.22 15.92
N SER A 121 10.97 -36.43 16.81
CA SER A 121 11.80 -35.76 17.82
C SER A 121 12.08 -36.71 18.96
N ILE A 122 13.34 -36.79 19.38
CA ILE A 122 13.81 -37.71 20.42
C ILE A 122 14.03 -36.90 21.70
N ARG A 123 13.39 -37.31 22.79
CA ARG A 123 13.71 -36.82 24.15
C ARG A 123 13.89 -38.01 25.08
N HIS A 124 14.79 -37.92 26.05
CA HIS A 124 14.93 -38.96 27.07
C HIS A 124 13.81 -38.82 28.10
N ALA A 125 12.97 -39.85 28.24
CA ALA A 125 11.91 -39.87 29.26
C ALA A 125 12.44 -39.97 30.70
N ASP A 126 13.65 -40.49 30.88
CA ASP A 126 14.26 -40.78 32.18
C ASP A 126 15.79 -40.62 32.09
N LYS A 127 16.44 -40.12 33.15
CA LYS A 127 17.90 -40.06 33.29
C LYS A 127 18.57 -41.43 33.16
N GLN A 128 17.87 -42.52 33.48
CA GLN A 128 18.38 -43.88 33.30
C GLN A 128 18.55 -44.26 31.83
N ALA A 129 17.68 -43.78 30.92
CA ALA A 129 17.81 -44.03 29.49
C ALA A 129 19.12 -43.45 28.93
N LEU A 130 19.53 -42.29 29.45
CA LEU A 130 20.79 -41.63 29.09
C LEU A 130 22.02 -42.48 29.46
N PHE A 131 21.97 -43.19 30.61
CA PHE A 131 23.03 -44.11 31.00
C PHE A 131 23.10 -45.34 30.08
N PHE A 132 21.96 -45.96 29.75
CA PHE A 132 21.91 -47.14 28.87
C PHE A 132 22.40 -46.85 27.45
N GLU A 133 22.07 -45.67 26.91
CA GLU A 133 22.59 -45.22 25.62
C GLU A 133 24.12 -45.07 25.64
N ILE A 134 24.67 -44.43 26.67
CA ILE A 134 26.12 -44.21 26.77
C ILE A 134 26.85 -45.55 26.90
N THR A 135 26.31 -46.50 27.68
CA THR A 135 27.08 -47.68 28.09
C THR A 135 26.89 -48.94 27.23
N ALA A 136 25.71 -49.22 26.67
CA ALA A 136 25.44 -50.60 26.23
C ALA A 136 24.52 -50.80 25.00
N PHE A 137 23.70 -49.83 24.62
CA PHE A 137 22.69 -50.06 23.58
C PHE A 137 22.67 -48.99 22.48
N ASP A 138 22.42 -49.43 21.25
CA ASP A 138 22.21 -48.55 20.10
C ASP A 138 20.71 -48.27 19.92
N ARG A 139 20.39 -47.06 19.48
CA ARG A 139 19.01 -46.70 19.15
C ARG A 139 18.62 -47.42 17.89
N ALA A 140 17.49 -48.12 17.93
CA ALA A 140 16.92 -48.68 16.73
C ALA A 140 15.41 -48.50 16.69
N MET A 141 14.92 -48.25 15.48
CA MET A 141 13.49 -48.29 15.19
C MET A 141 13.24 -49.05 13.89
N LEU A 142 12.05 -49.62 13.78
CA LEU A 142 11.55 -50.16 12.52
C LEU A 142 10.19 -49.54 12.27
N VAL A 143 10.00 -49.02 11.07
CA VAL A 143 8.76 -48.36 10.66
C VAL A 143 8.16 -49.14 9.51
N ASN A 144 6.97 -49.71 9.72
CA ASN A 144 6.20 -50.30 8.64
C ASN A 144 5.04 -49.39 8.26
N TYR A 145 4.80 -49.33 6.95
CA TYR A 145 3.70 -48.62 6.30
C TYR A 145 2.87 -49.62 5.51
N GLN A 146 1.55 -49.54 5.60
CA GLN A 146 0.64 -50.15 4.62
C GLN A 146 -0.33 -49.10 4.12
N PHE A 147 -0.57 -49.16 2.81
CA PHE A 147 -1.35 -48.18 2.08
C PHE A 147 -2.70 -48.79 1.72
N PHE A 148 -3.79 -48.05 1.92
CA PHE A 148 -5.14 -48.49 1.59
C PHE A 148 -5.87 -47.49 0.68
N ASP A 149 -6.70 -48.02 -0.20
CA ASP A 149 -7.56 -47.23 -1.08
C ASP A 149 -8.86 -46.80 -0.37
N TYR A 150 -9.75 -46.04 -1.03
CA TYR A 150 -11.01 -45.55 -0.49
C TYR A 150 -11.96 -46.67 -0.04
N GLN A 151 -11.82 -47.87 -0.60
CA GLN A 151 -12.57 -49.07 -0.22
C GLN A 151 -11.91 -49.84 0.93
N ASN A 152 -10.86 -49.29 1.56
CA ASN A 152 -9.98 -50.00 2.50
C ASN A 152 -9.33 -51.27 1.91
N LYS A 153 -9.15 -51.31 0.59
CA LYS A 153 -8.38 -52.38 -0.07
C LYS A 153 -6.89 -52.09 0.06
N HIS A 154 -6.12 -53.08 0.51
CA HIS A 154 -4.67 -52.98 0.63
C HIS A 154 -4.02 -52.77 -0.74
N ILE A 155 -3.21 -51.72 -0.86
CA ILE A 155 -2.48 -51.33 -2.08
C ILE A 155 -1.05 -51.90 -2.06
N GLY A 156 -0.36 -51.78 -0.92
CA GLY A 156 1.03 -52.22 -0.77
C GLY A 156 1.57 -51.93 0.62
N ASN A 157 2.75 -52.50 0.91
CA ASN A 157 3.49 -52.29 2.14
C ASN A 157 4.90 -51.74 1.86
N TYR A 158 5.41 -50.95 2.79
CA TYR A 158 6.80 -50.47 2.79
C TYR A 158 7.36 -50.62 4.19
N SER A 159 8.57 -51.15 4.31
CA SER A 159 9.30 -51.22 5.58
C SER A 159 10.56 -50.39 5.44
N SER A 160 10.86 -49.57 6.44
CA SER A 160 12.12 -48.82 6.51
C SER A 160 13.33 -49.75 6.73
N GLY A 161 13.11 -51.02 7.10
CA GLY A 161 14.13 -51.84 7.72
C GLY A 161 14.49 -51.34 9.13
N VAL A 162 15.52 -51.93 9.73
CA VAL A 162 16.05 -51.51 11.03
C VAL A 162 16.90 -50.25 10.86
N LEU A 163 16.37 -49.12 11.34
CA LEU A 163 17.05 -47.82 11.34
C LEU A 163 17.84 -47.68 12.64
N ARG A 164 19.18 -47.73 12.57
CA ARG A 164 20.07 -47.56 13.73
C ARG A 164 20.60 -46.13 13.85
N ASN A 165 20.46 -45.51 15.02
CA ASN A 165 20.98 -44.17 15.34
C ASN A 165 20.60 -43.06 14.34
N ILE A 166 19.48 -43.21 13.63
CA ILE A 166 19.02 -42.25 12.62
C ILE A 166 18.17 -41.15 13.27
N LYS A 167 18.45 -39.88 12.93
CA LYS A 167 17.70 -38.70 13.40
C LYS A 167 16.39 -38.45 12.64
N THR A 168 16.28 -38.89 11.39
CA THR A 168 15.14 -38.64 10.49
C THR A 168 14.74 -39.91 9.75
N ILE A 169 13.46 -40.26 9.72
CA ILE A 169 12.99 -41.42 8.93
C ILE A 169 13.04 -41.01 7.45
N PRO A 170 13.59 -41.84 6.54
CA PRO A 170 13.64 -41.52 5.12
C PRO A 170 12.25 -41.25 4.54
N ASP A 171 12.17 -40.30 3.62
CA ASP A 171 10.93 -39.91 2.95
C ASP A 171 10.33 -41.05 2.13
N ILE A 172 9.01 -41.18 2.15
CA ILE A 172 8.30 -42.18 1.35
C ILE A 172 7.31 -41.48 0.42
N THR A 173 7.43 -41.75 -0.87
CA THR A 173 6.44 -41.38 -1.89
C THR A 173 5.19 -42.22 -1.72
N LEU A 174 4.01 -41.61 -1.59
CA LEU A 174 2.76 -42.37 -1.45
C LEU A 174 2.40 -43.07 -2.78
N PRO A 175 2.00 -44.36 -2.75
CA PRO A 175 1.49 -45.04 -3.94
C PRO A 175 0.20 -44.40 -4.48
N ARG A 176 -0.05 -44.52 -5.79
CA ARG A 176 -1.30 -44.05 -6.42
C ARG A 176 -2.53 -44.61 -5.70
N TYR A 177 -3.59 -43.80 -5.64
CA TYR A 177 -4.85 -44.15 -5.00
C TYR A 177 -4.76 -44.39 -3.49
N THR A 178 -3.68 -43.99 -2.83
CA THR A 178 -3.67 -44.00 -1.36
C THR A 178 -4.71 -42.97 -0.87
N ARG A 179 -5.66 -43.43 -0.05
CA ARG A 179 -6.74 -42.60 0.51
C ARG A 179 -6.77 -42.66 2.02
N SER A 180 -6.38 -43.81 2.54
CA SER A 180 -6.27 -44.05 3.95
C SER A 180 -4.96 -44.78 4.20
N ILE A 181 -4.18 -44.27 5.14
CA ILE A 181 -3.10 -45.00 5.79
C ILE A 181 -3.70 -45.49 7.11
N SER A 182 -4.69 -46.37 7.00
CA SER A 182 -5.38 -46.94 8.16
C SER A 182 -4.57 -48.13 8.67
N LYS A 183 -4.23 -48.12 9.97
CA LYS A 183 -3.57 -49.18 10.75
C LYS A 183 -2.04 -49.25 10.75
N VAL A 184 -1.27 -48.34 10.14
CA VAL A 184 0.13 -48.71 9.85
C VAL A 184 1.08 -47.53 9.65
N VAL A 185 1.30 -46.72 10.68
CA VAL A 185 2.71 -46.43 10.99
C VAL A 185 2.97 -47.30 12.21
N GLU A 186 3.44 -48.51 11.97
CA GLU A 186 3.86 -49.40 13.06
C GLU A 186 5.27 -48.97 13.45
N LEU A 187 5.36 -48.27 14.58
CA LEU A 187 6.65 -47.90 15.15
C LEU A 187 7.04 -48.98 16.15
N TYR A 188 8.09 -49.71 15.81
CA TYR A 188 8.77 -50.60 16.74
C TYR A 188 9.99 -49.86 17.28
N GLY A 189 10.03 -49.66 18.59
CA GLY A 189 11.14 -48.99 19.28
C GLY A 189 12.06 -49.98 19.98
N SER A 190 13.30 -49.55 20.22
CA SER A 190 14.19 -50.27 21.12
C SER A 190 13.66 -50.25 22.56
N ARG A 191 13.81 -51.37 23.27
CA ARG A 191 13.43 -51.47 24.69
C ARG A 191 14.49 -50.87 25.61
N ALA A 192 15.75 -50.93 25.18
CA ALA A 192 16.87 -50.52 26.01
C ALA A 192 17.10 -49.00 26.00
N ASP A 193 16.63 -48.31 24.96
CA ASP A 193 16.56 -46.85 24.89
C ASP A 193 15.16 -46.40 24.42
N PRO A 194 14.27 -45.96 25.33
CA PRO A 194 12.92 -45.55 25.00
C PRO A 194 12.92 -44.32 24.06
N ILE A 195 12.68 -44.54 22.77
CA ILE A 195 12.50 -43.46 21.79
C ILE A 195 11.19 -42.74 22.08
N CYS A 196 11.28 -41.57 22.70
CA CYS A 196 10.10 -40.77 22.96
C CYS A 196 9.77 -39.89 21.77
N PHE A 197 8.73 -40.25 21.02
CA PHE A 197 8.19 -39.41 19.95
C PHE A 197 7.52 -38.17 20.55
N SER A 198 8.19 -37.03 20.51
CA SER A 198 7.65 -35.76 21.04
C SER A 198 6.94 -34.93 19.95
N TYR A 199 7.30 -35.14 18.70
CA TYR A 199 6.73 -34.53 17.51
C TYR A 199 6.84 -35.57 16.40
N LEU A 200 5.73 -35.84 15.71
CA LEU A 200 5.74 -36.58 14.46
C LEU A 200 5.36 -35.56 13.38
N TYR A 201 6.38 -35.01 12.73
CA TYR A 201 6.17 -34.12 11.60
C TYR A 201 5.80 -34.97 10.39
N ALA A 202 4.63 -34.75 9.79
CA ALA A 202 4.26 -35.30 8.49
C ALA A 202 4.42 -34.20 7.43
N GLY A 203 5.58 -34.17 6.78
CA GLY A 203 5.87 -33.23 5.71
C GLY A 203 5.32 -33.74 4.40
N LEU A 204 4.49 -32.94 3.73
CA LEU A 204 3.96 -33.24 2.41
C LEU A 204 4.73 -32.44 1.37
N TYR A 205 5.59 -33.13 0.64
CA TYR A 205 6.38 -32.56 -0.44
C TYR A 205 5.75 -32.93 -1.78
N VAL A 206 5.47 -31.90 -2.58
CA VAL A 206 4.88 -32.06 -3.91
C VAL A 206 6.01 -32.19 -4.93
N HIS A 207 6.47 -33.42 -5.18
CA HIS A 207 7.41 -33.67 -6.27
C HIS A 207 6.65 -33.64 -7.60
N SER A 208 6.76 -32.53 -8.32
CA SER A 208 5.97 -32.25 -9.53
C SER A 208 6.86 -31.67 -10.64
N PRO A 209 6.53 -31.87 -11.93
CA PRO A 209 7.12 -31.09 -13.04
C PRO A 209 6.97 -29.57 -12.87
N PHE A 210 6.13 -29.10 -11.95
CA PHE A 210 6.10 -27.68 -11.57
C PHE A 210 7.30 -27.24 -10.73
N ALA A 211 7.96 -28.17 -10.01
CA ALA A 211 9.20 -27.88 -9.28
C ALA A 211 10.38 -27.63 -10.23
N THR A 212 10.43 -28.29 -11.40
CA THR A 212 11.44 -27.98 -12.43
C THR A 212 11.21 -26.61 -13.05
N VAL A 213 9.95 -26.23 -13.30
CA VAL A 213 9.61 -24.86 -13.75
C VAL A 213 10.07 -23.83 -12.71
N ALA A 214 9.79 -24.05 -11.42
CA ALA A 214 10.25 -23.15 -10.36
C ALA A 214 11.78 -23.05 -10.29
N LYS A 215 12.50 -24.17 -10.44
CA LYS A 215 13.98 -24.18 -10.48
C LYS A 215 14.53 -23.41 -11.69
N ILE A 216 13.96 -23.61 -12.88
CA ILE A 216 14.36 -22.90 -14.10
C ILE A 216 14.08 -21.40 -13.95
N CYS A 217 12.89 -21.03 -13.44
CA CYS A 217 12.53 -19.64 -13.21
C CYS A 217 13.43 -18.98 -12.16
N ALA A 218 13.82 -19.69 -11.10
CA ALA A 218 14.78 -19.18 -10.11
C ALA A 218 16.16 -18.92 -10.75
N GLN A 219 16.62 -19.81 -11.63
CA GLN A 219 17.87 -19.60 -12.39
C GLN A 219 17.76 -18.39 -13.32
N ILE A 220 16.67 -18.28 -14.10
CA ILE A 220 16.42 -17.14 -14.99
C ILE A 220 16.32 -15.84 -14.18
N ALA A 221 15.60 -15.85 -13.05
CA ALA A 221 15.47 -14.70 -12.17
C ALA A 221 16.83 -14.26 -11.63
N SER A 222 17.69 -15.19 -11.20
CA SER A 222 19.03 -14.85 -10.74
C SER A 222 19.87 -14.18 -11.83
N VAL A 223 19.87 -14.71 -13.06
CA VAL A 223 20.57 -14.11 -14.21
C VAL A 223 20.02 -12.72 -14.53
N LEU A 224 18.69 -12.57 -14.59
CA LEU A 224 18.06 -11.29 -14.87
C LEU A 224 18.24 -10.27 -13.74
N GLN A 225 18.39 -10.73 -12.49
CA GLN A 225 18.70 -9.89 -11.35
C GLN A 225 20.12 -9.33 -11.48
N TYR A 226 21.11 -10.16 -11.83
CA TYR A 226 22.46 -9.68 -12.13
C TYR A 226 22.47 -8.68 -13.29
N LEU A 227 21.72 -8.95 -14.37
CA LEU A 227 21.57 -8.00 -15.49
C LEU A 227 20.88 -6.68 -15.06
N SER A 228 19.90 -6.75 -14.17
CA SER A 228 19.24 -5.56 -13.63
C SER A 228 20.18 -4.73 -12.73
N LEU A 229 21.06 -5.39 -11.99
CA LEU A 229 22.07 -4.74 -11.15
C LEU A 229 23.14 -4.07 -12.02
N ILE A 230 23.54 -4.70 -13.12
CA ILE A 230 24.38 -4.05 -14.14
C ILE A 230 23.69 -2.80 -14.67
N ASN A 231 22.39 -2.87 -15.02
CA ASN A 231 21.63 -1.69 -15.46
C ASN A 231 21.57 -0.59 -14.39
N PHE A 232 21.47 -0.95 -13.11
CA PHE A 232 21.46 0.02 -12.00
C PHE A 232 22.77 0.80 -11.89
N VAL A 233 23.92 0.22 -12.29
CA VAL A 233 25.20 0.93 -12.35
C VAL A 233 25.39 1.65 -13.69
N VAL A 234 25.07 0.98 -14.79
CA VAL A 234 25.29 1.48 -16.15
C VAL A 234 24.43 2.71 -16.45
N VAL A 235 23.17 2.75 -15.99
CA VAL A 235 22.27 3.88 -16.27
C VAL A 235 22.76 5.18 -15.60
N PRO A 236 23.04 5.24 -14.28
CA PRO A 236 23.62 6.42 -13.65
C PRO A 236 24.97 6.83 -14.23
N VAL A 237 25.84 5.87 -14.56
CA VAL A 237 27.14 6.18 -15.21
C VAL A 237 26.91 6.79 -16.59
N ALA A 238 25.99 6.26 -17.39
CA ALA A 238 25.62 6.84 -18.68
C ALA A 238 24.99 8.23 -18.50
N PHE A 239 24.15 8.45 -17.48
CA PHE A 239 23.61 9.77 -17.15
C PHE A 239 24.69 10.76 -16.68
N ALA A 240 25.66 10.31 -15.88
CA ALA A 240 26.79 11.11 -15.44
C ALA A 240 27.65 11.51 -16.65
N ILE A 241 27.97 10.55 -17.53
CA ILE A 241 28.68 10.81 -18.78
C ILE A 241 27.88 11.78 -19.66
N MET A 242 26.55 11.64 -19.76
CA MET A 242 25.70 12.62 -20.46
C MET A 242 25.80 14.00 -19.85
N SER A 243 25.68 14.12 -18.54
CA SER A 243 25.73 15.41 -17.85
C SER A 243 27.10 16.10 -17.97
N VAL A 244 28.15 15.33 -18.21
CA VAL A 244 29.52 15.84 -18.41
C VAL A 244 29.79 16.17 -19.88
N LEU A 245 29.27 15.37 -20.82
CA LEU A 245 29.52 15.53 -22.26
C LEU A 245 28.53 16.46 -22.96
N SER A 246 27.35 16.64 -22.40
CA SER A 246 26.37 17.61 -22.86
C SER A 246 26.16 18.63 -21.75
N ASP A 247 25.97 19.91 -22.07
CA ASP A 247 25.55 20.96 -21.14
C ASP A 247 24.10 20.73 -20.65
N PHE A 248 23.80 19.49 -20.23
CA PHE A 248 22.54 19.03 -19.71
C PHE A 248 22.46 19.46 -18.23
N SER A 249 22.26 20.75 -18.00
CA SER A 249 21.78 21.23 -16.71
C SER A 249 20.39 20.63 -16.49
N PHE A 250 20.22 19.80 -15.45
CA PHE A 250 18.91 19.28 -15.04
C PHE A 250 18.52 19.92 -13.69
N PRO A 251 17.38 20.62 -13.59
CA PRO A 251 16.43 20.95 -14.67
C PRO A 251 17.04 21.91 -15.71
N PRO A 252 16.55 21.91 -16.96
CA PRO A 252 17.03 22.83 -17.99
C PRO A 252 16.92 24.26 -17.46
N GLN A 253 18.05 24.95 -17.37
CA GLN A 253 18.04 26.34 -16.92
C GLN A 253 17.28 27.19 -17.95
N PRO A 254 16.34 28.04 -17.54
CA PRO A 254 15.61 28.92 -18.46
C PRO A 254 16.53 29.95 -19.15
N ASN A 255 17.71 30.23 -18.59
CA ASN A 255 18.59 31.28 -19.10
C ASN A 255 19.44 30.85 -20.30
N SER A 256 19.65 29.56 -20.55
CA SER A 256 20.35 29.08 -21.75
C SER A 256 19.44 29.04 -22.99
N ILE A 257 18.14 29.30 -22.83
CA ILE A 257 17.12 29.31 -23.89
C ILE A 257 17.23 30.55 -24.79
N LEU A 258 17.79 31.66 -24.27
CA LEU A 258 17.90 32.92 -25.01
C LEU A 258 19.19 33.06 -25.85
N VAL A 259 20.13 32.11 -25.75
CA VAL A 259 21.43 32.20 -26.42
C VAL A 259 21.81 30.85 -27.08
N GLN A 260 20.91 30.27 -27.87
CA GLN A 260 21.34 29.27 -28.86
C GLN A 260 21.55 29.95 -30.20
N ASN A 261 22.80 30.39 -30.40
CA ASN A 261 23.27 30.81 -31.70
C ASN A 261 23.11 29.65 -32.70
N PRO A 262 22.51 29.87 -33.88
CA PRO A 262 22.43 28.87 -34.93
C PRO A 262 23.79 28.74 -35.61
N ILE A 263 24.77 28.10 -34.95
CA ILE A 263 26.13 27.96 -35.48
C ILE A 263 26.60 26.50 -35.39
N THR A 264 26.39 25.81 -36.51
CA THR A 264 27.29 24.87 -37.21
C THR A 264 27.88 23.65 -36.49
N GLN A 265 27.39 22.48 -36.94
CA GLN A 265 28.20 21.42 -37.58
C GLN A 265 28.76 20.22 -36.79
N ASP A 266 28.16 19.82 -35.67
CA ASP A 266 28.34 18.44 -35.14
C ASP A 266 27.00 17.71 -34.90
N SER A 267 26.12 17.76 -35.91
CA SER A 267 24.80 17.11 -35.87
C SER A 267 24.85 15.58 -35.90
N HIS A 268 25.96 14.98 -36.33
CA HIS A 268 26.10 13.52 -36.44
C HIS A 268 26.25 12.83 -35.08
N VAL A 269 27.03 13.39 -34.15
CA VAL A 269 27.30 12.77 -32.83
C VAL A 269 26.03 12.70 -31.97
N HIS A 270 25.18 13.73 -32.01
CA HIS A 270 23.90 13.75 -31.28
C HIS A 270 22.88 12.74 -31.83
N CYS A 271 22.93 12.41 -33.12
CA CYS A 271 21.99 11.51 -33.76
C CYS A 271 22.21 10.04 -33.39
N ASP A 272 23.47 9.59 -33.38
CA ASP A 272 23.81 8.23 -32.97
C ASP A 272 23.55 8.01 -31.48
N TYR A 273 23.83 9.02 -30.66
CA TYR A 273 23.60 8.99 -29.23
C TYR A 273 22.11 8.78 -28.87
N ALA A 274 21.21 9.51 -29.53
CA ALA A 274 19.76 9.35 -29.34
C ALA A 274 19.26 7.93 -29.70
N ARG A 275 19.92 7.25 -30.64
CA ARG A 275 19.60 5.87 -31.01
C ARG A 275 20.06 4.88 -29.94
N TYR A 276 21.26 5.05 -29.39
CA TYR A 276 21.77 4.22 -28.29
C TYR A 276 20.92 4.36 -27.03
N VAL A 277 20.47 5.57 -26.67
CA VAL A 277 19.59 5.77 -25.51
C VAL A 277 18.26 5.02 -25.67
N LYS A 278 17.67 5.02 -26.87
CA LYS A 278 16.42 4.29 -27.14
C LYS A 278 16.62 2.77 -27.10
N LEU A 279 17.73 2.28 -27.65
CA LEU A 279 18.09 0.87 -27.61
C LEU A 279 18.35 0.42 -26.17
N GLY A 280 19.11 1.19 -25.40
CA GLY A 280 19.35 0.97 -23.98
C GLY A 280 18.06 1.01 -23.16
N GLY A 281 17.14 1.92 -23.47
CA GLY A 281 15.80 1.97 -22.89
C GLY A 281 14.97 0.71 -23.18
N ALA A 282 15.00 0.23 -24.43
CA ALA A 282 14.32 -1.02 -24.80
C ALA A 282 14.94 -2.25 -24.11
N TRP A 283 16.28 -2.31 -24.03
CA TRP A 283 17.01 -3.38 -23.35
C TRP A 283 16.71 -3.42 -21.85
N THR A 284 16.88 -2.30 -21.16
CA THR A 284 16.61 -2.19 -19.72
C THR A 284 15.16 -2.57 -19.39
N THR A 285 14.19 -2.07 -20.15
CA THR A 285 12.77 -2.39 -19.93
C THR A 285 12.44 -3.86 -20.23
N CYS A 286 13.06 -4.46 -21.25
CA CYS A 286 12.94 -5.89 -21.53
C CYS A 286 13.52 -6.75 -20.40
N THR A 287 14.71 -6.41 -19.89
CA THR A 287 15.32 -7.15 -18.77
C THR A 287 14.50 -7.05 -17.48
N LEU A 288 13.97 -5.87 -17.14
CA LEU A 288 13.10 -5.68 -15.98
C LEU A 288 11.76 -6.41 -16.14
N PHE A 289 11.17 -6.39 -17.34
CA PHE A 289 9.96 -7.15 -17.64
C PHE A 289 10.18 -8.65 -17.51
N GLY A 290 11.28 -9.15 -18.09
CA GLY A 290 11.69 -10.55 -17.96
C GLY A 290 11.93 -10.95 -16.50
N LEU A 291 12.61 -10.09 -15.72
CA LEU A 291 12.87 -10.34 -14.30
C LEU A 291 11.56 -10.47 -13.53
N ARG A 292 10.64 -9.54 -13.75
CA ARG A 292 9.32 -9.56 -13.12
C ARG A 292 8.54 -10.81 -13.49
N LEU A 293 8.55 -11.19 -14.76
CA LEU A 293 7.89 -12.41 -15.25
C LEU A 293 8.51 -13.66 -14.61
N ALA A 294 9.85 -13.75 -14.54
CA ALA A 294 10.55 -14.87 -13.94
C ALA A 294 10.31 -15.01 -12.42
N LEU A 295 10.15 -13.89 -11.70
CA LEU A 295 9.84 -13.89 -10.27
C LEU A 295 8.38 -14.25 -9.99
N ASP A 296 7.44 -13.75 -10.80
CA ASP A 296 6.01 -13.98 -10.56
C ASP A 296 5.52 -15.33 -11.12
N LEU A 297 6.12 -15.87 -12.19
CA LEU A 297 5.68 -17.14 -12.83
C LEU A 297 5.65 -18.34 -11.86
N PRO A 298 6.66 -18.59 -11.01
CA PRO A 298 6.62 -19.67 -10.02
C PRO A 298 5.48 -19.49 -9.03
N SER A 299 5.24 -18.26 -8.58
CA SER A 299 4.16 -17.94 -7.66
C SER A 299 2.80 -18.28 -8.29
N TYR A 300 2.61 -18.03 -9.59
CA TYR A 300 1.39 -18.38 -10.33
C TYR A 300 1.20 -19.88 -10.51
N VAL A 301 2.27 -20.58 -10.88
CA VAL A 301 2.24 -22.04 -11.05
C VAL A 301 1.88 -22.73 -9.73
N ILE A 302 2.46 -22.27 -8.63
CA ILE A 302 2.19 -22.83 -7.29
C ILE A 302 0.78 -22.44 -6.82
N THR A 303 0.35 -21.19 -7.00
CA THR A 303 -0.97 -20.73 -6.56
C THR A 303 -2.12 -21.29 -7.39
N TYR A 304 -1.89 -21.61 -8.67
CA TYR A 304 -2.82 -22.36 -9.52
C TYR A 304 -3.23 -23.68 -8.86
N ALA A 305 -2.28 -24.38 -8.24
CA ALA A 305 -2.52 -25.66 -7.58
C ALA A 305 -3.39 -25.53 -6.31
N ARG A 306 -3.51 -24.32 -5.74
CA ARG A 306 -4.24 -24.07 -4.49
C ARG A 306 -5.72 -23.78 -4.72
N SER A 307 -6.05 -22.83 -5.61
CA SER A 307 -7.43 -22.46 -5.94
C SER A 307 -7.51 -21.36 -7.02
N VAL A 308 -8.43 -21.51 -7.96
CA VAL A 308 -8.71 -20.55 -9.06
C VAL A 308 -8.92 -19.10 -8.61
N PRO A 309 -9.72 -18.77 -7.58
CA PRO A 309 -9.93 -17.38 -7.18
C PRO A 309 -8.65 -16.68 -6.69
N PHE A 310 -7.77 -17.39 -5.99
CA PHE A 310 -6.48 -16.84 -5.55
C PHE A 310 -5.54 -16.57 -6.72
N LEU A 311 -5.54 -17.46 -7.72
CA LEU A 311 -4.82 -17.21 -8.97
C LEU A 311 -5.35 -15.94 -9.65
N THR A 312 -6.66 -15.77 -9.75
CA THR A 312 -7.27 -14.58 -10.37
C THR A 312 -6.87 -13.30 -9.63
N ILE A 313 -6.85 -13.31 -8.30
CA ILE A 313 -6.46 -12.13 -7.50
C ILE A 313 -4.97 -11.83 -7.63
N ASN A 314 -4.10 -12.84 -7.56
CA ASN A 314 -2.67 -12.65 -7.78
C ASN A 314 -2.37 -12.17 -9.20
N LEU A 315 -3.12 -12.66 -10.20
CA LEU A 315 -2.97 -12.22 -11.58
C LEU A 315 -3.41 -10.76 -11.70
N LEU A 316 -4.54 -10.41 -11.10
CA LEU A 316 -5.02 -9.02 -11.02
C LEU A 316 -3.98 -8.09 -10.36
N ALA A 317 -3.21 -8.58 -9.38
CA ALA A 317 -2.15 -7.81 -8.72
C ALA A 317 -0.97 -7.50 -9.66
N ALA A 318 -0.53 -8.45 -10.49
CA ALA A 318 0.61 -8.20 -11.38
C ALA A 318 0.23 -7.64 -12.76
N VAL A 319 -1.01 -7.82 -13.22
CA VAL A 319 -1.48 -7.30 -14.51
C VAL A 319 -1.13 -5.80 -14.71
N PRO A 320 -1.31 -4.89 -13.73
CA PRO A 320 -0.89 -3.50 -13.87
C PRO A 320 0.61 -3.34 -14.14
N THR A 321 1.48 -4.14 -13.50
CA THR A 321 2.93 -4.10 -13.77
C THR A 321 3.24 -4.60 -15.18
N PHE A 322 2.65 -5.72 -15.59
CA PHE A 322 2.89 -6.27 -16.93
C PHE A 322 2.41 -5.33 -18.02
N ILE A 323 1.24 -4.68 -17.85
CA ILE A 323 0.75 -3.65 -18.77
C ILE A 323 1.70 -2.46 -18.80
N ALA A 324 2.16 -1.96 -17.65
CA ALA A 324 3.07 -0.82 -17.59
C ALA A 324 4.39 -1.12 -18.32
N TYR A 325 5.03 -2.24 -18.01
CA TYR A 325 6.26 -2.66 -18.71
C TYR A 325 6.03 -2.88 -20.20
N SER A 326 4.91 -3.49 -20.60
CA SER A 326 4.59 -3.71 -22.01
C SER A 326 4.39 -2.38 -22.75
N VAL A 327 3.69 -1.42 -22.16
CA VAL A 327 3.48 -0.09 -22.76
C VAL A 327 4.80 0.64 -22.93
N VAL A 328 5.67 0.61 -21.91
CA VAL A 328 6.99 1.26 -21.97
C VAL A 328 7.91 0.57 -22.99
N LEU A 329 7.91 -0.77 -23.02
CA LEU A 329 8.68 -1.55 -24.00
C LEU A 329 8.20 -1.25 -25.43
N VAL A 330 6.89 -1.26 -25.67
CA VAL A 330 6.30 -0.91 -26.97
C VAL A 330 6.61 0.54 -27.34
N PHE A 331 6.61 1.47 -26.38
CA PHE A 331 6.99 2.85 -26.62
C PHE A 331 8.44 2.99 -27.10
N PHE A 332 9.40 2.38 -26.39
CA PHE A 332 10.81 2.41 -26.79
C PHE A 332 11.05 1.66 -28.10
N ALA A 333 10.45 0.48 -28.28
CA ALA A 333 10.56 -0.30 -29.51
C ALA A 333 9.99 0.48 -30.72
N THR A 334 8.80 1.08 -30.55
CA THR A 334 8.18 1.89 -31.60
C THR A 334 9.04 3.11 -31.91
N ARG A 335 9.51 3.86 -30.90
CA ARG A 335 10.39 5.04 -31.10
C ARG A 335 11.77 4.71 -31.65
N TYR A 336 12.23 3.48 -31.47
CA TYR A 336 13.44 2.95 -32.09
C TYR A 336 13.21 2.64 -33.57
N ILE A 337 12.08 2.00 -33.91
CA ILE A 337 11.73 1.63 -35.29
C ILE A 337 11.31 2.85 -36.12
N THR A 338 10.46 3.73 -35.58
CA THR A 338 9.90 4.90 -36.28
C THR A 338 10.82 6.11 -36.24
N PHE A 339 12.09 5.92 -35.90
CA PHE A 339 13.03 7.03 -35.79
C PHE A 339 13.25 7.69 -37.15
N GLN A 340 12.68 8.87 -37.33
CA GLN A 340 13.06 9.81 -38.37
C GLN A 340 14.04 10.82 -37.77
N HIS A 341 15.18 11.03 -38.43
CA HIS A 341 16.12 12.10 -38.09
C HIS A 341 15.44 13.45 -38.33
N CYS A 342 14.82 14.00 -37.30
CA CYS A 342 14.24 15.33 -37.36
C CYS A 342 14.83 16.17 -36.23
N THR A 343 15.78 17.04 -36.58
CA THR A 343 16.33 18.08 -35.71
C THR A 343 15.24 19.03 -35.18
N VAL A 344 14.13 19.15 -35.92
CA VAL A 344 12.94 19.96 -35.55
C VAL A 344 12.20 19.37 -34.34
N CYS A 345 12.25 18.05 -34.12
CA CYS A 345 11.56 17.41 -32.98
C CYS A 345 12.18 17.75 -31.61
N CYS A 346 13.40 18.31 -31.55
CA CYS A 346 13.99 18.77 -30.27
C CYS A 346 13.32 20.05 -29.75
N PHE A 347 12.68 20.85 -30.62
CA PHE A 347 12.03 22.12 -30.25
C PHE A 347 10.55 21.96 -29.86
N GLU A 348 9.93 20.82 -30.16
CA GLU A 348 8.49 20.56 -29.93
C GLU A 348 8.10 20.58 -28.43
N PHE A 349 9.07 20.44 -27.51
CA PHE A 349 8.82 20.51 -26.07
C PHE A 349 8.67 21.95 -25.54
N LEU A 350 9.15 22.94 -26.29
CA LEU A 350 9.10 24.37 -25.97
C LEU A 350 7.98 25.13 -26.70
N GLN A 351 7.34 24.49 -27.68
CA GLN A 351 6.23 25.09 -28.41
C GLN A 351 5.04 25.27 -27.46
N VAL A 352 4.57 26.51 -27.32
CA VAL A 352 3.32 26.82 -26.61
C VAL A 352 2.22 26.05 -27.31
N GLN A 353 1.38 25.36 -26.54
CA GLN A 353 0.30 24.59 -27.14
C GLN A 353 -0.91 25.52 -27.34
N ASP A 354 -1.80 25.14 -28.26
CA ASP A 354 -3.06 25.87 -28.50
C ASP A 354 -3.87 26.11 -27.21
N ILE A 355 -3.64 25.30 -26.16
CA ILE A 355 -4.32 25.36 -24.87
C ILE A 355 -3.94 26.64 -24.11
N GLU A 356 -2.65 27.01 -24.09
CA GLU A 356 -2.18 28.21 -23.40
C GLU A 356 -2.67 29.49 -24.10
N GLU A 357 -2.66 29.51 -25.44
CA GLU A 357 -3.26 30.61 -26.20
C GLU A 357 -4.76 30.75 -25.97
N GLU A 358 -5.51 29.63 -26.05
CA GLU A 358 -6.95 29.62 -25.83
C GLU A 358 -7.29 30.12 -24.42
N TYR A 359 -6.47 29.76 -23.42
CA TYR A 359 -6.61 30.27 -22.06
C TYR A 359 -6.51 31.81 -22.01
N VAL A 360 -5.51 32.41 -22.65
CA VAL A 360 -5.34 33.87 -22.70
C VAL A 360 -6.47 34.53 -23.50
N LYS A 361 -6.87 33.94 -24.63
CA LYS A 361 -8.01 34.41 -25.44
C LYS A 361 -9.30 34.44 -24.62
N VAL A 362 -9.59 33.38 -23.86
CA VAL A 362 -10.76 33.30 -22.97
C VAL A 362 -10.66 34.33 -21.85
N LEU A 363 -9.49 34.53 -21.25
CA LEU A 363 -9.28 35.53 -20.19
C LEU A 363 -9.54 36.96 -20.70
N MET A 364 -9.06 37.29 -21.90
CA MET A 364 -9.29 38.58 -22.54
C MET A 364 -10.76 38.76 -22.93
N ALA A 365 -11.39 37.71 -23.46
CA ALA A 365 -12.80 37.73 -23.87
C ALA A 365 -13.77 37.81 -22.68
N SER A 366 -13.47 37.14 -21.55
CA SER A 366 -14.38 37.09 -20.39
C SER A 366 -14.58 38.45 -19.73
N LYS A 367 -13.65 39.40 -19.93
CA LYS A 367 -13.73 40.77 -19.41
C LYS A 367 -14.81 41.61 -20.11
N HIS A 368 -15.34 41.18 -21.25
CA HIS A 368 -16.34 41.92 -22.04
C HIS A 368 -17.77 41.37 -21.95
N GLY A 369 -18.00 40.22 -21.29
CA GLY A 369 -19.29 39.53 -21.36
C GLY A 369 -19.66 38.78 -20.09
N GLN A 370 -19.29 39.27 -18.91
CA GLN A 370 -19.77 38.72 -17.65
C GLN A 370 -21.21 39.19 -17.38
N GLU A 371 -22.14 38.84 -18.28
CA GLU A 371 -23.54 38.77 -17.89
C GLU A 371 -23.61 37.72 -16.77
N ASP A 372 -24.18 38.13 -15.63
CA ASP A 372 -24.47 37.26 -14.49
C ASP A 372 -25.39 36.13 -14.97
N THR A 373 -24.79 35.09 -15.55
CA THR A 373 -25.47 33.85 -15.83
C THR A 373 -25.91 33.33 -14.48
N THR A 374 -27.20 33.53 -14.21
CA THR A 374 -27.86 33.08 -12.99
C THR A 374 -27.35 31.67 -12.67
N PRO A 375 -26.76 31.46 -11.48
CA PRO A 375 -26.10 30.20 -11.18
C PRO A 375 -27.11 29.09 -11.46
N PRO A 376 -26.81 28.15 -12.37
CA PRO A 376 -27.76 27.11 -12.74
C PRO A 376 -28.21 26.46 -11.45
N GLN A 377 -29.51 26.56 -11.17
CA GLN A 377 -30.14 26.06 -9.95
C GLN A 377 -29.57 24.67 -9.71
N ARG A 378 -28.70 24.55 -8.67
CA ARG A 378 -27.97 23.30 -8.40
C ARG A 378 -29.02 22.25 -8.10
N THR A 379 -29.40 21.48 -9.13
CA THR A 379 -30.12 20.25 -8.94
C THR A 379 -29.25 19.42 -8.00
N SER A 380 -29.82 19.04 -6.86
CA SER A 380 -29.11 18.27 -5.86
C SER A 380 -28.49 17.03 -6.52
N LEU A 381 -27.40 16.50 -5.99
CA LEU A 381 -26.79 15.27 -6.49
C LEU A 381 -27.83 14.13 -6.56
N ILE A 382 -28.81 14.16 -5.65
CA ILE A 382 -30.03 13.33 -5.66
C ILE A 382 -30.90 13.64 -6.87
N GLY A 383 -31.16 14.90 -7.22
CA GLY A 383 -31.87 15.29 -8.44
C GLY A 383 -31.19 14.84 -9.73
N LEU A 384 -29.85 14.81 -9.77
CA LEU A 384 -29.09 14.33 -10.94
C LEU A 384 -29.08 12.80 -11.05
N ILE A 385 -28.95 12.09 -9.92
CA ILE A 385 -29.13 10.63 -9.86
C ILE A 385 -30.58 10.26 -10.17
N TRP A 386 -31.56 11.00 -9.64
CA TRP A 386 -32.98 10.83 -9.91
C TRP A 386 -33.30 11.06 -11.39
N LEU A 387 -32.68 12.05 -12.04
CA LEU A 387 -32.80 12.27 -13.49
C LEU A 387 -32.22 11.11 -14.32
N ILE A 388 -31.17 10.45 -13.82
CA ILE A 388 -30.55 9.28 -14.46
C ILE A 388 -31.36 7.99 -14.19
N VAL A 389 -31.97 7.87 -13.02
CA VAL A 389 -32.68 6.67 -12.53
C VAL A 389 -34.16 6.68 -12.93
N HIS A 390 -34.80 7.84 -13.13
CA HIS A 390 -36.23 7.89 -13.44
C HIS A 390 -36.51 7.42 -14.89
N GLU A 391 -37.17 6.26 -14.97
CA GLU A 391 -37.53 5.39 -16.11
C GLU A 391 -37.88 6.02 -17.47
N LYS A 392 -38.35 7.26 -17.55
CA LYS A 392 -38.84 7.84 -18.82
C LYS A 392 -37.75 8.27 -19.79
N LEU A 393 -36.52 8.51 -19.30
CA LEU A 393 -35.39 8.83 -20.17
C LEU A 393 -34.80 7.56 -20.83
N TRP A 394 -34.72 6.46 -20.07
CA TRP A 394 -34.14 5.19 -20.55
C TRP A 394 -34.97 4.54 -21.66
N GLN A 395 -36.30 4.70 -21.66
CA GLN A 395 -37.16 4.14 -22.72
C GLN A 395 -37.14 4.94 -24.03
N LYS A 396 -36.75 6.23 -24.01
CA LYS A 396 -36.67 7.08 -25.22
C LYS A 396 -35.27 7.26 -25.78
N LEU A 397 -34.25 6.95 -24.99
CA LEU A 397 -32.87 7.06 -25.43
C LEU A 397 -32.41 5.76 -26.07
N ASP A 398 -32.31 5.79 -27.39
CA ASP A 398 -31.77 4.73 -28.22
C ASP A 398 -30.36 4.33 -27.72
N PHE A 399 -30.28 3.19 -27.02
CA PHE A 399 -29.07 2.74 -26.30
C PHE A 399 -27.87 2.65 -27.26
N LYS A 400 -28.13 2.39 -28.54
CA LYS A 400 -27.12 2.32 -29.60
C LYS A 400 -26.52 3.70 -29.92
N ARG A 401 -27.30 4.78 -29.79
CA ARG A 401 -26.87 6.17 -29.99
C ARG A 401 -26.13 6.70 -28.78
N ILE A 402 -26.57 6.36 -27.56
CA ILE A 402 -25.81 6.66 -26.34
C ILE A 402 -24.51 5.87 -26.32
N ALA A 403 -24.50 4.57 -26.58
CA ALA A 403 -23.27 3.78 -26.57
C ALA A 403 -22.26 4.30 -27.60
N ARG A 404 -22.71 4.67 -28.81
CA ARG A 404 -21.84 5.33 -29.80
C ARG A 404 -21.33 6.69 -29.32
N SER A 405 -22.18 7.50 -28.70
CA SER A 405 -21.80 8.80 -28.13
C SER A 405 -20.83 8.65 -26.95
N MET A 406 -21.08 7.70 -26.05
CA MET A 406 -20.23 7.36 -24.90
C MET A 406 -18.88 6.82 -25.33
N CYS A 407 -18.79 6.13 -26.47
CA CYS A 407 -17.50 5.69 -27.03
C CYS A 407 -16.73 6.79 -27.75
N THR A 408 -17.31 7.98 -28.00
CA THR A 408 -16.52 9.08 -28.57
C THR A 408 -15.53 9.61 -27.53
N ARG A 409 -14.24 9.67 -27.92
CA ARG A 409 -13.14 10.16 -27.07
C ARG A 409 -13.42 11.56 -26.49
N ALA A 410 -14.13 12.41 -27.24
CA ALA A 410 -14.53 13.74 -26.80
C ALA A 410 -15.55 13.72 -25.66
N PHE A 411 -16.59 12.87 -25.73
CA PHE A 411 -17.58 12.72 -24.67
C PHE A 411 -16.94 12.18 -23.39
N ILE A 412 -16.10 11.14 -23.49
CA ILE A 412 -15.36 10.59 -22.35
C ILE A 412 -14.50 11.68 -21.70
N LYS A 413 -13.75 12.46 -22.50
CA LYS A 413 -12.92 13.56 -22.00
C LYS A 413 -13.78 14.61 -21.27
N LYS A 414 -14.94 14.98 -21.82
CA LYS A 414 -15.88 15.93 -21.19
C LYS A 414 -16.49 15.40 -19.91
N CYS A 415 -16.87 14.12 -19.88
CA CYS A 415 -17.39 13.45 -18.68
C CYS A 415 -16.32 13.35 -17.58
N ILE A 416 -15.10 12.93 -17.91
CA ILE A 416 -13.97 12.87 -16.98
C ILE A 416 -13.69 14.28 -16.42
N ARG A 417 -13.60 15.30 -17.27
CA ARG A 417 -13.40 16.69 -16.83
C ARG A 417 -14.54 17.17 -15.93
N LYS A 418 -15.80 16.86 -16.25
CA LYS A 418 -16.96 17.24 -15.42
C LYS A 418 -16.99 16.49 -14.09
N LEU A 419 -16.65 15.20 -14.10
CA LEU A 419 -16.59 14.34 -12.91
C LEU A 419 -15.51 14.81 -11.94
N PHE A 420 -14.31 15.10 -12.47
CA PHE A 420 -13.18 15.57 -11.68
C PHE A 420 -13.17 17.10 -11.51
N GLY A 421 -14.07 17.85 -12.15
CA GLY A 421 -14.10 19.32 -12.09
C GLY A 421 -12.82 19.99 -12.60
N VAL A 422 -12.15 19.38 -13.58
CA VAL A 422 -10.93 19.90 -14.20
C VAL A 422 -11.30 20.95 -15.24
N HIS A 423 -10.72 22.14 -15.13
CA HIS A 423 -10.92 23.22 -16.09
C HIS A 423 -10.34 22.84 -17.47
N GLU A 424 -11.06 23.16 -18.55
CA GLU A 424 -10.67 22.74 -19.91
C GLU A 424 -9.36 23.37 -20.39
N HIS A 425 -9.19 24.65 -20.09
CA HIS A 425 -8.05 25.47 -20.53
C HIS A 425 -6.86 25.47 -19.55
N ILE A 426 -6.82 24.56 -18.57
CA ILE A 426 -5.70 24.47 -17.62
C ILE A 426 -4.97 23.15 -17.84
N ARG A 427 -3.69 23.27 -18.21
CA ARG A 427 -2.78 22.14 -18.26
C ARG A 427 -2.48 21.65 -16.84
N ILE A 428 -2.66 20.36 -16.62
CA ILE A 428 -2.23 19.72 -15.38
C ILE A 428 -0.73 19.43 -15.50
N PRO A 429 0.09 19.80 -14.50
CA PRO A 429 1.54 19.61 -14.52
C PRO A 429 1.89 18.14 -14.56
N PHE A 430 3.05 17.86 -15.18
CA PHE A 430 3.56 16.51 -15.31
C PHE A 430 3.80 15.84 -13.95
N ALA A 431 4.31 16.59 -12.96
CA ALA A 431 4.56 16.09 -11.61
C ALA A 431 3.28 15.54 -10.93
N ILE A 432 2.14 16.22 -11.07
CA ILE A 432 0.85 15.72 -10.52
C ILE A 432 0.38 14.50 -11.29
N LYS A 433 0.44 14.51 -12.63
CA LYS A 433 0.01 13.35 -13.43
C LYS A 433 0.81 12.12 -13.07
N THR A 434 2.14 12.23 -13.04
CA THR A 434 3.05 11.11 -12.74
C THR A 434 2.88 10.59 -11.34
N SER A 435 2.92 11.45 -10.31
CA SER A 435 2.73 11.04 -8.91
C SER A 435 1.38 10.38 -8.69
N LEU A 436 0.29 10.93 -9.25
CA LEU A 436 -1.05 10.37 -9.11
C LEU A 436 -1.19 9.03 -9.84
N THR A 437 -0.66 8.92 -11.06
CA THR A 437 -0.65 7.66 -11.81
C THR A 437 0.14 6.60 -11.05
N LEU A 438 1.35 6.92 -10.58
CA LEU A 438 2.18 6.00 -9.81
C LEU A 438 1.49 5.57 -8.51
N LEU A 439 0.90 6.52 -7.76
CA LEU A 439 0.10 6.22 -6.59
C LEU A 439 -1.04 5.25 -6.92
N LEU A 440 -1.82 5.50 -7.97
CA LEU A 440 -2.92 4.60 -8.38
C LEU A 440 -2.42 3.21 -8.76
N TYR A 441 -1.27 3.10 -9.42
CA TYR A 441 -0.65 1.80 -9.72
C TYR A 441 -0.23 1.07 -8.44
N CYS A 442 0.43 1.77 -7.50
CA CYS A 442 0.81 1.20 -6.22
C CYS A 442 -0.41 0.73 -5.41
N LEU A 443 -1.47 1.54 -5.36
CA LEU A 443 -2.72 1.16 -4.68
C LEU A 443 -3.41 -0.02 -5.38
N GLY A 444 -3.43 -0.02 -6.71
CA GLY A 444 -3.98 -1.12 -7.49
C GLY A 444 -3.27 -2.47 -7.28
N GLN A 445 -1.97 -2.45 -6.97
CA GLN A 445 -1.20 -3.64 -6.59
C GLN A 445 -1.36 -4.00 -5.12
N LEU A 446 -1.37 -3.00 -4.24
CA LEU A 446 -1.48 -3.18 -2.79
C LEU A 446 -2.78 -3.87 -2.39
N ILE A 447 -3.91 -3.48 -2.98
CA ILE A 447 -5.23 -4.02 -2.66
C ILE A 447 -5.29 -5.56 -2.82
N PRO A 448 -5.02 -6.14 -4.00
CA PRO A 448 -5.04 -7.59 -4.18
C PRO A 448 -3.96 -8.31 -3.37
N LEU A 449 -2.78 -7.69 -3.19
CA LEU A 449 -1.72 -8.25 -2.36
C LEU A 449 -2.17 -8.38 -0.90
N LEU A 450 -2.74 -7.33 -0.30
CA LEU A 450 -3.27 -7.39 1.06
C LEU A 450 -4.42 -8.39 1.20
N ILE A 451 -5.30 -8.49 0.21
CA ILE A 451 -6.38 -9.49 0.19
C ILE A 451 -5.78 -10.89 0.28
N THR A 452 -4.75 -11.18 -0.51
CA THR A 452 -4.11 -12.50 -0.51
C THR A 452 -3.36 -12.79 0.79
N GLN A 453 -2.71 -11.79 1.40
CA GLN A 453 -2.03 -11.98 2.69
C GLN A 453 -3.00 -12.10 3.87
N MET A 454 -4.13 -11.41 3.84
CA MET A 454 -5.10 -11.44 4.94
C MET A 454 -6.02 -12.66 4.88
N ILE A 455 -6.55 -13.00 3.69
CA ILE A 455 -7.56 -14.05 3.49
C ILE A 455 -6.93 -15.36 2.98
N GLY A 456 -5.70 -15.30 2.45
CA GLY A 456 -4.94 -16.47 1.99
C GLY A 456 -4.91 -17.60 2.97
N VAL A 457 -4.76 -18.83 2.46
CA VAL A 457 -4.51 -19.97 3.34
C VAL A 457 -3.11 -19.77 3.95
N GLY A 458 -3.04 -19.76 5.29
CA GLY A 458 -1.87 -19.29 6.06
C GLY A 458 -1.81 -17.77 6.27
N GLY A 459 -2.82 -17.05 5.81
CA GLY A 459 -2.96 -15.61 6.03
C GLY A 459 -3.35 -15.27 7.46
N VAL A 460 -3.25 -13.98 7.78
CA VAL A 460 -3.43 -13.44 9.13
C VAL A 460 -4.79 -13.81 9.74
N VAL A 461 -5.87 -13.70 8.96
CA VAL A 461 -7.23 -13.99 9.45
C VAL A 461 -7.43 -15.46 9.81
N PRO A 462 -7.22 -16.45 8.93
CA PRO A 462 -7.44 -17.85 9.28
C PRO A 462 -6.53 -18.32 10.42
N VAL A 463 -5.27 -17.89 10.46
CA VAL A 463 -4.33 -18.27 11.54
C VAL A 463 -4.81 -17.74 12.89
N HIS A 464 -5.19 -16.46 12.98
CA HIS A 464 -5.70 -15.91 14.22
C HIS A 464 -7.07 -16.47 14.59
N VAL A 465 -8.01 -16.62 13.65
CA VAL A 465 -9.32 -17.20 13.97
C VAL A 465 -9.15 -18.61 14.56
N CYS A 466 -8.31 -19.46 13.96
CA CYS A 466 -8.02 -20.79 14.52
C CYS A 466 -7.39 -20.72 15.92
N SER A 467 -6.47 -19.78 16.15
CA SER A 467 -5.81 -19.60 17.45
C SER A 467 -6.74 -19.08 18.55
N TRP A 468 -7.66 -18.17 18.22
CA TRP A 468 -8.48 -17.45 19.21
C TRP A 468 -9.87 -18.08 19.43
N THR A 469 -10.38 -18.85 18.46
CA THR A 469 -11.71 -19.47 18.52
C THR A 469 -11.95 -20.29 19.81
N PRO A 470 -11.03 -21.15 20.30
CA PRO A 470 -11.27 -21.94 21.51
C PRO A 470 -11.51 -21.10 22.77
N TYR A 471 -10.93 -19.89 22.82
CA TYR A 471 -11.10 -18.95 23.92
C TYR A 471 -12.37 -18.12 23.75
N LEU A 472 -12.62 -17.64 22.52
CA LEU A 472 -13.73 -16.75 22.23
C LEU A 472 -15.09 -17.47 22.24
N SER A 473 -15.14 -18.76 21.89
CA SER A 473 -16.37 -19.56 21.94
C SER A 473 -16.93 -19.72 23.35
N GLN A 474 -16.09 -19.57 24.40
CA GLN A 474 -16.53 -19.62 25.80
C GLN A 474 -17.45 -18.46 26.20
N PHE A 475 -17.47 -17.38 25.41
CA PHE A 475 -18.38 -16.24 25.61
C PHE A 475 -19.76 -16.44 24.95
N GLN A 476 -19.99 -17.57 24.29
CA GLN A 476 -21.32 -17.96 23.79
C GLN A 476 -22.13 -18.69 24.87
N TYR A 477 -23.45 -18.67 24.75
CA TYR A 477 -24.33 -19.43 25.65
C TYR A 477 -24.22 -20.94 25.42
N HIS A 478 -24.01 -21.36 24.17
CA HIS A 478 -23.79 -22.75 23.78
C HIS A 478 -22.46 -22.85 23.00
N PRO A 479 -21.35 -23.23 23.67
CA PRO A 479 -20.03 -23.22 23.04
C PRO A 479 -19.91 -24.37 22.04
N ASP A 480 -20.03 -24.04 20.75
CA ASP A 480 -19.58 -24.90 19.65
C ASP A 480 -18.41 -24.20 18.94
N PRO A 481 -17.15 -24.56 19.27
CA PRO A 481 -15.98 -23.88 18.73
C PRO A 481 -15.90 -24.01 17.21
N MET A 482 -16.39 -25.11 16.62
CA MET A 482 -16.28 -25.30 15.16
C MET A 482 -17.29 -24.43 14.41
N SER A 483 -18.55 -24.41 14.84
CA SER A 483 -19.58 -23.52 14.26
C SER A 483 -19.22 -22.05 14.45
N PHE A 484 -18.67 -21.69 15.62
CA PHE A 484 -18.16 -20.35 15.89
C PHE A 484 -17.01 -19.95 14.97
N ALA A 485 -16.02 -20.83 14.77
CA ALA A 485 -14.87 -20.58 13.88
C ALA A 485 -15.34 -20.28 12.46
N ILE A 486 -16.24 -21.11 11.91
CA ILE A 486 -16.72 -20.96 10.54
C ILE A 486 -17.46 -19.63 10.35
N LYS A 487 -18.38 -19.29 11.26
CA LYS A 487 -19.13 -18.02 11.16
C LYS A 487 -18.23 -16.80 11.34
N THR A 488 -17.29 -16.87 12.29
CA THR A 488 -16.32 -15.79 12.55
C THR A 488 -15.40 -15.59 11.36
N PHE A 489 -14.90 -16.67 10.76
CA PHE A 489 -14.10 -16.61 9.54
C PHE A 489 -14.85 -15.94 8.39
N MET A 490 -16.10 -16.33 8.12
CA MET A 490 -16.92 -15.71 7.07
C MET A 490 -17.16 -14.22 7.30
N LEU A 491 -17.48 -13.82 8.53
CA LEU A 491 -17.68 -12.40 8.86
C LEU A 491 -16.39 -11.59 8.77
N MET A 492 -15.27 -12.13 9.25
CA MET A 492 -13.96 -11.48 9.14
C MET A 492 -13.52 -11.37 7.69
N GLN A 493 -13.81 -12.37 6.87
CA GLN A 493 -13.54 -12.32 5.44
C GLN A 493 -14.32 -11.17 4.77
N ILE A 494 -15.61 -11.00 5.09
CA ILE A 494 -16.41 -9.86 4.61
C ILE A 494 -15.81 -8.53 5.11
N ALA A 495 -15.47 -8.44 6.40
CA ALA A 495 -14.87 -7.24 6.98
C ALA A 495 -13.56 -6.85 6.28
N VAL A 496 -12.69 -7.83 6.01
CA VAL A 496 -11.42 -7.61 5.29
C VAL A 496 -11.67 -7.22 3.84
N TYR A 497 -12.65 -7.81 3.14
CA TYR A 497 -13.00 -7.36 1.78
C TYR A 497 -13.49 -5.91 1.76
N VAL A 498 -14.37 -5.53 2.70
CA VAL A 498 -14.84 -4.14 2.80
C VAL A 498 -13.69 -3.20 3.14
N ALA A 499 -12.80 -3.60 4.05
CA ALA A 499 -11.65 -2.80 4.45
C ALA A 499 -10.62 -2.64 3.31
N THR A 500 -10.29 -3.70 2.58
CA THR A 500 -9.25 -3.66 1.54
C THR A 500 -9.80 -3.16 0.20
N LEU A 501 -10.84 -3.79 -0.36
CA LEU A 501 -11.43 -3.39 -1.65
C LEU A 501 -12.22 -2.10 -1.51
N GLY A 502 -13.08 -2.01 -0.50
CA GLY A 502 -13.96 -0.86 -0.30
C GLY A 502 -13.18 0.39 0.08
N ALA A 503 -12.41 0.33 1.16
CA ALA A 503 -11.62 1.48 1.63
C ALA A 503 -10.50 1.84 0.64
N GLY A 504 -9.79 0.83 0.09
CA GLY A 504 -8.76 1.05 -0.93
C GLY A 504 -9.29 1.69 -2.20
N GLY A 505 -10.40 1.18 -2.73
CA GLY A 505 -11.06 1.76 -3.90
C GLY A 505 -11.56 3.18 -3.63
N LEU A 506 -12.13 3.45 -2.46
CA LEU A 506 -12.53 4.79 -2.04
C LEU A 506 -11.33 5.74 -2.00
N CYS A 507 -10.20 5.31 -1.44
CA CYS A 507 -8.98 6.11 -1.40
C CYS A 507 -8.41 6.41 -2.80
N MET A 508 -8.46 5.45 -3.73
CA MET A 508 -8.06 5.69 -5.12
C MET A 508 -8.92 6.75 -5.80
N VAL A 509 -10.24 6.72 -5.59
CA VAL A 509 -11.14 7.75 -6.13
C VAL A 509 -10.92 9.09 -5.42
N TYR A 510 -10.66 9.05 -4.11
CA TYR A 510 -10.43 10.24 -3.31
C TYR A 510 -9.14 10.98 -3.69
N SER A 511 -8.06 10.25 -3.98
CA SER A 511 -6.77 10.82 -4.41
C SER A 511 -6.88 11.55 -5.75
N LEU A 512 -7.70 11.06 -6.70
CA LEU A 512 -8.01 11.76 -7.96
C LEU A 512 -8.62 13.15 -7.74
N GLY A 513 -9.22 13.40 -6.57
CA GLY A 513 -9.74 14.71 -6.20
C GLY A 513 -8.68 15.81 -6.09
N ILE A 514 -7.38 15.48 -6.09
CA ILE A 514 -6.29 16.47 -6.15
C ILE A 514 -6.33 17.28 -7.45
N LEU A 515 -6.73 16.67 -8.57
CA LEU A 515 -6.79 17.33 -9.88
C LEU A 515 -7.76 18.52 -9.86
N ARG A 516 -8.93 18.33 -9.24
CA ARG A 516 -9.92 19.38 -9.03
C ARG A 516 -9.34 20.53 -8.23
N ARG A 517 -8.67 20.19 -7.14
CA ARG A 517 -8.15 21.15 -6.17
C ARG A 517 -7.04 21.98 -6.80
N PHE A 518 -6.10 21.32 -7.48
CA PHE A 518 -5.04 21.96 -8.24
C PHE A 518 -5.59 23.00 -9.22
N THR A 519 -6.56 22.64 -10.07
CA THR A 519 -7.12 23.61 -11.03
C THR A 519 -7.75 24.82 -10.39
N LYS A 520 -8.32 24.68 -9.19
CA LYS A 520 -8.90 25.80 -8.45
C LYS A 520 -7.81 26.66 -7.81
N ASP A 521 -6.83 26.02 -7.16
CA ASP A 521 -5.78 26.73 -6.42
C ASP A 521 -4.84 27.47 -7.39
N ILE A 522 -4.46 26.88 -8.53
CA ILE A 522 -3.61 27.55 -9.53
C ILE A 522 -4.30 28.79 -10.14
N LEU A 523 -5.63 28.76 -10.31
CA LEU A 523 -6.38 29.93 -10.77
C LEU A 523 -6.39 31.07 -9.73
N LEU A 524 -6.54 30.72 -8.45
CA LEU A 524 -6.50 31.71 -7.38
C LEU A 524 -5.08 32.28 -7.20
N LEU A 525 -4.07 31.42 -7.36
CA LEU A 525 -2.67 31.85 -7.34
C LEU A 525 -2.35 32.82 -8.48
N ARG A 526 -2.75 32.51 -9.71
CA ARG A 526 -2.58 33.42 -10.86
C ARG A 526 -3.32 34.75 -10.72
N LYS A 527 -4.34 34.83 -9.86
CA LYS A 527 -5.04 36.07 -9.53
C LYS A 527 -4.32 36.91 -8.46
N GLY A 528 -3.32 36.35 -7.78
CA GLY A 528 -2.66 36.99 -6.64
C GLY A 528 -3.41 36.84 -5.31
N ASP A 529 -4.48 36.03 -5.24
CA ASP A 529 -5.31 35.85 -4.04
C ASP A 529 -4.71 34.84 -3.04
N TYR A 530 -3.51 34.31 -3.31
CA TYR A 530 -2.87 33.26 -2.52
C TYR A 530 -1.56 33.74 -1.91
N PHE A 531 -1.43 33.60 -0.60
CA PHE A 531 -0.14 33.69 0.10
C PHE A 531 0.46 32.28 0.17
N LEU A 532 1.53 32.03 -0.59
CA LEU A 532 2.24 30.75 -0.61
C LEU A 532 3.64 30.88 -0.01
N ILE A 533 4.18 29.72 0.38
CA ILE A 533 5.41 29.53 1.15
C ILE A 533 6.48 28.92 0.21
N ASP A 534 7.74 28.99 0.64
CA ASP A 534 9.00 28.60 -0.03
C ASP A 534 8.95 27.60 -1.19
N LEU A 535 9.73 27.92 -2.22
CA LEU A 535 9.89 27.16 -3.47
C LEU A 535 10.66 25.83 -3.27
N ASP A 536 11.54 25.76 -2.26
CA ASP A 536 12.46 24.65 -2.02
C ASP A 536 11.76 23.29 -1.82
N ASP A 537 10.54 23.31 -1.29
CA ASP A 537 9.75 22.09 -1.05
C ASP A 537 9.15 21.48 -2.33
N SER A 538 9.19 22.18 -3.47
CA SER A 538 8.64 21.72 -4.75
C SER A 538 9.27 20.41 -5.25
N ILE A 539 10.58 20.24 -5.02
CA ILE A 539 11.35 19.06 -5.47
C ILE A 539 10.88 17.79 -4.75
N ARG A 540 10.42 17.92 -3.50
CA ARG A 540 10.00 16.79 -2.66
C ARG A 540 8.59 16.30 -2.97
N PHE A 541 7.80 17.10 -3.69
CA PHE A 541 6.38 16.84 -3.94
C PHE A 541 6.07 15.44 -4.47
N LEU A 542 6.84 14.95 -5.44
CA LEU A 542 6.59 13.65 -6.08
C LEU A 542 6.64 12.51 -5.04
N GLY A 543 7.72 12.43 -4.26
CA GLY A 543 7.91 11.42 -3.24
C GLY A 543 6.93 11.56 -2.08
N VAL A 544 6.66 12.80 -1.66
CA VAL A 544 5.71 13.12 -0.59
C VAL A 544 4.29 12.69 -0.98
N LEU A 545 3.81 13.00 -2.19
CA LEU A 545 2.47 12.60 -2.64
C LEU A 545 2.30 11.07 -2.66
N ILE A 546 3.30 10.34 -3.15
CA ILE A 546 3.26 8.88 -3.21
C ILE A 546 3.33 8.28 -1.80
N GLY A 547 4.26 8.76 -0.98
CA GLY A 547 4.46 8.30 0.40
C GLY A 547 3.22 8.49 1.26
N PHE A 548 2.72 9.73 1.38
CA PHE A 548 1.51 10.04 2.14
C PHE A 548 0.26 9.37 1.56
N GLY A 549 0.14 9.30 0.23
CA GLY A 549 -0.95 8.58 -0.41
C GLY A 549 -0.96 7.11 -0.02
N PHE A 550 0.18 6.42 -0.13
CA PHE A 550 0.32 5.01 0.19
C PHE A 550 0.13 4.73 1.69
N THR A 551 0.85 5.43 2.57
CA THR A 551 0.73 5.23 4.02
C THR A 551 -0.67 5.59 4.50
N GLY A 552 -1.24 6.70 4.03
CA GLY A 552 -2.58 7.13 4.37
C GLY A 552 -3.64 6.10 3.98
N THR A 553 -3.51 5.47 2.81
CA THR A 553 -4.42 4.37 2.43
C THR A 553 -4.28 3.15 3.32
N LEU A 554 -3.06 2.76 3.69
CA LEU A 554 -2.82 1.64 4.61
C LEU A 554 -3.45 1.90 5.98
N TYR A 555 -3.22 3.09 6.54
CA TYR A 555 -3.83 3.48 7.82
C TYR A 555 -5.36 3.44 7.74
N PHE A 556 -5.94 3.95 6.66
CA PHE A 556 -7.40 3.91 6.49
C PHE A 556 -7.94 2.47 6.33
N MET A 557 -7.26 1.60 5.59
CA MET A 557 -7.63 0.18 5.50
C MET A 557 -7.56 -0.51 6.86
N VAL A 558 -6.51 -0.26 7.64
CA VAL A 558 -6.35 -0.83 8.99
C VAL A 558 -7.44 -0.31 9.91
N GLU A 559 -7.76 0.99 9.88
CA GLU A 559 -8.83 1.58 10.68
C GLU A 559 -10.18 0.90 10.38
N ILE A 560 -10.57 0.81 9.10
CA ILE A 560 -11.81 0.14 8.68
C ILE A 560 -11.79 -1.35 9.04
N SER A 561 -10.64 -2.01 8.96
CA SER A 561 -10.48 -3.40 9.39
C SER A 561 -10.72 -3.55 10.89
N VAL A 562 -10.11 -2.72 11.74
CA VAL A 562 -10.31 -2.72 13.20
C VAL A 562 -11.78 -2.50 13.54
N ILE A 563 -12.44 -1.53 12.90
CA ILE A 563 -13.87 -1.29 13.10
C ILE A 563 -14.70 -2.49 12.67
N GLY A 564 -14.37 -3.08 11.51
CA GLY A 564 -14.98 -4.31 11.04
C GLY A 564 -14.84 -5.45 12.06
N THR A 565 -13.63 -5.67 12.58
CA THR A 565 -13.37 -6.70 13.60
C THR A 565 -14.20 -6.47 14.87
N LEU A 566 -14.30 -5.22 15.34
CA LEU A 566 -15.11 -4.87 16.50
C LEU A 566 -16.61 -5.11 16.26
N ILE A 567 -17.12 -4.78 15.07
CA ILE A 567 -18.50 -5.10 14.67
C ILE A 567 -18.72 -6.62 14.66
N THR A 568 -17.79 -7.39 14.06
CA THR A 568 -17.92 -8.85 14.04
C THR A 568 -17.89 -9.46 15.44
N ALA A 569 -17.06 -8.94 16.34
CA ALA A 569 -17.00 -9.36 17.74
C ALA A 569 -18.32 -9.07 18.47
N ILE A 570 -18.90 -7.90 18.28
CA ILE A 570 -20.23 -7.54 18.84
C ILE A 570 -21.33 -8.46 18.29
N ILE A 571 -21.26 -8.87 17.03
CA ILE A 571 -22.27 -9.77 16.43
C ILE A 571 -22.15 -11.20 17.00
N GLN A 572 -20.94 -11.72 17.12
CA GLN A 572 -20.66 -13.14 17.42
C GLN A 572 -20.62 -13.47 18.91
N LEU A 573 -20.13 -12.55 19.75
CA LEU A 573 -19.95 -12.80 21.18
C LEU A 573 -21.24 -12.42 21.94
N ASP A 574 -22.12 -13.40 22.18
CA ASP A 574 -23.43 -13.17 22.80
C ASP A 574 -23.34 -12.38 24.12
N ARG A 575 -22.41 -12.75 25.02
CA ARG A 575 -22.23 -12.03 26.29
C ARG A 575 -21.76 -10.60 26.09
N VAL A 576 -20.84 -10.35 25.16
CA VAL A 576 -20.36 -8.99 24.86
C VAL A 576 -21.49 -8.17 24.23
N ARG A 577 -22.23 -8.76 23.29
CA ARG A 577 -23.40 -8.16 22.66
C ARG A 577 -24.43 -7.74 23.70
N ASP A 578 -24.76 -8.62 24.63
CA ASP A 578 -25.74 -8.35 25.68
C ASP A 578 -25.23 -7.28 26.66
N VAL A 579 -23.95 -7.30 27.03
CA VAL A 579 -23.32 -6.24 27.84
C VAL A 579 -23.38 -4.90 27.10
N VAL A 580 -23.01 -4.87 25.82
CA VAL A 580 -23.04 -3.65 24.99
C VAL A 580 -24.48 -3.16 24.85
N PHE A 581 -25.45 -4.00 24.51
CA PHE A 581 -26.85 -3.60 24.41
C PHE A 581 -27.43 -3.16 25.75
N ARG A 582 -27.03 -3.78 26.87
CA ARG A 582 -27.49 -3.38 28.20
C ARG A 582 -26.94 -2.01 28.60
N HIS A 583 -25.69 -1.68 28.28
CA HIS A 583 -25.09 -0.40 28.64
C HIS A 583 -25.41 0.71 27.62
N VAL A 584 -25.41 0.39 26.33
CA VAL A 584 -25.52 1.36 25.21
C VAL A 584 -26.93 1.42 24.62
N GLY A 585 -27.71 0.33 24.63
CA GLY A 585 -29.04 0.29 24.01
C GLY A 585 -30.19 0.54 25.00
N TYR A 586 -30.21 -0.23 26.09
CA TYR A 586 -31.24 -0.17 27.13
C TYR A 586 -30.80 0.56 28.41
N GLY A 587 -29.55 1.02 28.43
CA GLY A 587 -28.97 1.66 29.60
C GLY A 587 -29.48 3.08 29.82
N VAL A 588 -29.44 3.52 31.08
CA VAL A 588 -29.70 4.90 31.51
C VAL A 588 -28.91 5.91 30.67
N PHE A 589 -27.74 5.52 30.16
CA PHE A 589 -26.89 6.35 29.30
C PHE A 589 -27.57 6.73 27.98
N PHE A 590 -28.20 5.79 27.28
CA PHE A 590 -28.88 6.07 26.00
C PHE A 590 -30.10 6.95 26.18
N ALA A 591 -30.94 6.64 27.18
CA ALA A 591 -32.08 7.46 27.53
C ALA A 591 -31.64 8.90 27.88
N SER A 592 -30.56 9.05 28.66
CA SER A 592 -30.00 10.35 29.00
C SER A 592 -29.50 11.12 27.78
N PHE A 593 -28.82 10.45 26.84
CA PHE A 593 -28.35 11.06 25.59
C PHE A 593 -29.53 11.49 24.69
N PHE A 594 -30.55 10.65 24.56
CA PHE A 594 -31.74 10.95 23.76
C PHE A 594 -32.55 12.11 24.34
N ILE A 595 -32.77 12.13 25.66
CA ILE A 595 -33.43 13.25 26.35
C ILE A 595 -32.61 14.53 26.15
N ALA A 596 -31.28 14.48 26.33
CA ALA A 596 -30.40 15.63 26.09
C ALA A 596 -30.51 16.14 24.64
N PHE A 597 -30.59 15.25 23.65
CA PHE A 597 -30.79 15.62 22.24
C PHE A 597 -32.14 16.31 21.99
N ILE A 598 -33.24 15.79 22.56
CA ILE A 598 -34.57 16.41 22.47
C ILE A 598 -34.56 17.79 23.12
N VAL A 599 -34.03 17.90 24.34
CA VAL A 599 -33.93 19.19 25.06
C VAL A 599 -33.15 20.21 24.23
N GLN A 600 -32.09 19.80 23.54
CA GLN A 600 -31.34 20.70 22.64
C GLN A 600 -32.15 21.15 21.42
N MET A 601 -32.95 20.26 20.82
CA MET A 601 -33.84 20.63 19.72
C MET A 601 -34.90 21.64 20.18
N ILE A 602 -35.46 21.43 21.37
CA ILE A 602 -36.40 22.36 22.00
C ILE A 602 -35.71 23.69 22.30
N GLN A 603 -34.52 23.68 22.90
CA GLN A 603 -33.73 24.88 23.21
C GLN A 603 -33.46 25.70 21.94
N LYS A 604 -33.04 25.05 20.85
CA LYS A 604 -32.80 25.71 19.56
C LYS A 604 -34.10 26.29 18.98
N ARG A 605 -35.22 25.58 19.11
CA ARG A 605 -36.53 26.06 18.63
C ARG A 605 -37.04 27.26 19.43
N ILE A 606 -37.00 27.20 20.76
CA ILE A 606 -37.36 28.33 21.64
C ILE A 606 -36.48 29.53 21.33
N THR A 607 -35.16 29.32 21.19
CA THR A 607 -34.22 30.40 20.87
C THR A 607 -34.57 31.10 19.57
N ASN A 608 -34.82 30.32 18.51
CA ASN A 608 -35.17 30.86 17.20
C ASN A 608 -36.55 31.52 17.14
N LEU A 609 -37.52 31.06 17.94
CA LEU A 609 -38.90 31.58 17.90
C LEU A 609 -39.12 32.79 18.80
N VAL A 610 -38.47 32.82 19.97
CA VAL A 610 -38.74 33.82 21.02
C VAL A 610 -37.72 34.96 21.05
N PHE A 611 -36.45 34.65 20.75
CA PHE A 611 -35.35 35.59 20.94
C PHE A 611 -34.70 36.07 19.64
N VAL A 612 -34.87 35.36 18.52
CA VAL A 612 -34.33 35.76 17.21
C VAL A 612 -35.40 36.48 16.40
N GLU A 613 -35.07 37.65 15.88
CA GLU A 613 -35.99 38.44 15.07
C GLU A 613 -36.19 37.82 13.67
N ASN A 614 -37.45 37.72 13.23
CA ASN A 614 -37.83 37.01 11.99
C ASN A 614 -37.22 37.58 10.68
N ARG A 615 -36.61 38.79 10.72
CA ARG A 615 -36.06 39.46 9.53
C ARG A 615 -34.55 39.66 9.56
N THR A 616 -33.88 39.42 10.68
CA THR A 616 -32.42 39.58 10.78
C THR A 616 -31.81 38.45 11.61
N ARG A 617 -30.71 37.85 11.12
CA ARG A 617 -29.99 36.81 11.86
C ARG A 617 -29.13 37.34 13.01
N PHE A 618 -29.06 38.67 13.15
CA PHE A 618 -28.13 39.35 14.06
C PHE A 618 -28.83 40.18 15.14
N SER A 619 -30.16 40.35 15.07
CA SER A 619 -30.91 41.08 16.09
C SER A 619 -31.54 40.12 17.10
N ILE A 620 -31.37 40.45 18.37
CA ILE A 620 -31.94 39.71 19.51
C ILE A 620 -33.10 40.53 20.05
N GLN A 621 -34.29 39.92 20.09
CA GLN A 621 -35.46 40.47 20.79
C GLN A 621 -35.45 40.02 22.25
N ASN A 622 -35.99 40.85 23.15
CA ASN A 622 -36.16 40.54 24.57
C ASN A 622 -34.84 40.14 25.29
N ARG A 623 -33.89 41.08 25.36
CA ARG A 623 -32.54 40.85 25.91
C ARG A 623 -32.50 40.40 27.38
N ALA A 624 -33.36 40.98 28.23
CA ALA A 624 -33.39 40.67 29.66
C ALA A 624 -33.85 39.22 29.98
N PRO A 625 -34.97 38.71 29.44
CA PRO A 625 -35.36 37.31 29.64
C PRO A 625 -34.41 36.33 28.93
N PHE A 626 -33.75 36.74 27.85
CA PHE A 626 -32.71 35.92 27.23
C PHE A 626 -31.54 35.65 28.19
N LEU A 627 -31.11 36.63 28.98
CA LEU A 627 -30.04 36.46 29.96
C LEU A 627 -30.42 35.43 31.05
N HIS A 628 -31.64 35.50 31.57
CA HIS A 628 -32.15 34.54 32.55
C HIS A 628 -32.29 33.14 31.95
N TYR A 629 -32.85 33.05 30.75
CA TYR A 629 -32.95 31.80 29.99
C TYR A 629 -31.58 31.16 29.76
N TRP A 630 -30.57 31.96 29.42
CA TRP A 630 -29.20 31.50 29.21
C TRP A 630 -28.60 30.93 30.51
N TYR A 631 -28.79 31.60 31.64
CA TYR A 631 -28.35 31.10 32.95
C TYR A 631 -28.99 29.75 33.29
N PHE A 632 -30.31 29.61 33.15
CA PHE A 632 -31.01 28.35 33.39
C PHE A 632 -30.56 27.22 32.44
N MET A 633 -30.22 27.56 31.20
CA MET A 633 -29.75 26.60 30.19
C MET A 633 -28.26 26.27 30.30
N MET A 634 -27.54 26.79 31.29
CA MET A 634 -26.12 26.50 31.48
C MET A 634 -25.86 25.01 31.72
N LEU A 635 -26.62 24.37 32.61
CA LEU A 635 -26.43 22.96 32.98
C LEU A 635 -26.69 22.01 31.82
N THR A 636 -27.73 22.28 31.01
CA THR A 636 -28.03 21.51 29.80
C THR A 636 -27.00 21.75 28.69
N SER A 637 -26.39 22.95 28.66
CA SER A 637 -25.31 23.27 27.73
C SER A 637 -23.99 22.55 28.06
N MET A 638 -23.72 22.24 29.34
CA MET A 638 -22.53 21.49 29.76
C MET A 638 -22.54 20.04 29.24
N THR A 639 -23.68 19.34 29.33
CA THR A 639 -23.82 17.99 28.78
C THR A 639 -23.74 17.97 27.26
N ARG A 640 -24.23 19.04 26.59
CA ARG A 640 -24.04 19.27 25.16
C ARG A 640 -22.56 19.46 24.81
N ALA A 641 -21.81 20.22 25.61
CA ALA A 641 -20.39 20.45 25.36
C ALA A 641 -19.61 19.13 25.40
N LEU A 642 -19.87 18.28 26.39
CA LEU A 642 -19.27 16.95 26.51
C LEU A 642 -19.60 16.05 25.30
N THR A 643 -20.89 15.95 24.92
CA THR A 643 -21.30 15.15 23.76
C THR A 643 -20.75 15.68 22.46
N SER A 644 -20.70 17.01 22.28
CA SER A 644 -20.06 17.66 21.13
C SER A 644 -18.55 17.42 21.10
N TYR A 645 -17.88 17.37 22.25
CA TYR A 645 -16.45 17.05 22.35
C TYR A 645 -16.18 15.60 21.92
N ILE A 646 -16.94 14.64 22.44
CA ILE A 646 -16.83 13.23 22.02
C ILE A 646 -17.08 13.08 20.52
N LEU A 647 -18.14 13.70 19.98
CA LEU A 647 -18.41 13.70 18.53
C LEU A 647 -17.31 14.39 17.72
N ARG A 648 -16.66 15.42 18.27
CA ARG A 648 -15.51 16.08 17.63
C ARG A 648 -14.31 15.14 17.60
N THR A 649 -13.98 14.48 18.70
CA THR A 649 -12.90 13.50 18.79
C THR A 649 -13.14 12.33 17.85
N LEU A 650 -14.36 11.79 17.83
CA LEU A 650 -14.74 10.71 16.92
C LEU A 650 -14.64 11.15 15.46
N LYS A 651 -15.15 12.35 15.14
CA LYS A 651 -14.96 12.92 13.80
C LYS A 651 -13.47 13.06 13.46
N LEU A 652 -12.62 13.53 14.38
CA LEU A 652 -11.18 13.68 14.13
C LEU A 652 -10.52 12.32 13.89
N LEU A 653 -10.85 11.30 14.68
CA LEU A 653 -10.34 9.94 14.53
C LEU A 653 -10.60 9.41 13.11
N PHE A 654 -11.85 9.47 12.64
CA PHE A 654 -12.24 9.02 11.30
C PHE A 654 -11.74 9.89 10.15
N ARG A 655 -11.62 11.18 10.44
CA ARG A 655 -11.33 12.20 9.43
C ARG A 655 -9.84 12.26 9.13
N TYR A 656 -8.99 11.99 10.12
CA TYR A 656 -7.54 12.15 10.02
C TYR A 656 -6.91 11.17 9.01
N PRO A 657 -7.16 9.84 9.05
CA PRO A 657 -6.62 8.92 8.06
C PRO A 657 -7.11 9.24 6.65
N LEU A 658 -8.38 9.63 6.50
CA LEU A 658 -8.90 10.06 5.20
C LEU A 658 -8.19 11.31 4.66
N PHE A 659 -7.83 12.29 5.50
CA PHE A 659 -7.08 13.46 5.04
C PHE A 659 -5.61 13.15 4.74
N SER A 660 -5.00 12.22 5.47
CA SER A 660 -3.61 11.82 5.25
C SER A 660 -3.33 11.28 3.84
N VAL A 661 -4.35 10.74 3.15
CA VAL A 661 -4.24 10.26 1.76
C VAL A 661 -3.94 11.39 0.76
N ARG A 662 -4.23 12.65 1.11
CA ARG A 662 -4.17 13.80 0.20
C ARG A 662 -3.30 14.91 0.73
N VAL A 663 -2.22 15.19 0.01
CA VAL A 663 -1.28 16.27 0.30
C VAL A 663 -1.84 17.67 0.07
N ASP A 664 -2.88 17.83 -0.77
CA ASP A 664 -3.47 19.15 -1.05
C ASP A 664 -4.34 19.71 0.09
N ARG A 665 -4.53 18.94 1.16
CA ARG A 665 -5.30 19.35 2.32
C ARG A 665 -4.46 19.22 3.58
N ASN A 666 -4.27 20.36 4.23
CA ASN A 666 -3.70 20.40 5.56
C ASN A 666 -4.56 19.60 6.55
N ALA A 667 -3.95 18.61 7.19
CA ALA A 667 -4.61 17.86 8.27
C ALA A 667 -4.74 18.72 9.54
N GLU A 668 -3.87 19.71 9.69
CA GLU A 668 -3.75 20.53 10.89
C GLU A 668 -4.61 21.81 10.86
N THR A 669 -4.57 22.55 11.97
CA THR A 669 -5.22 23.86 12.09
C THR A 669 -4.48 24.95 11.28
N TRP A 670 -5.15 26.06 10.99
CA TRP A 670 -4.59 27.14 10.14
C TRP A 670 -3.29 27.74 10.69
N SER A 671 -3.08 27.74 12.00
CA SER A 671 -1.86 28.31 12.60
C SER A 671 -0.63 27.42 12.45
N VAL A 672 -0.79 26.11 12.19
CA VAL A 672 0.31 25.13 12.22
C VAL A 672 0.59 24.52 10.84
N ARG A 673 0.01 25.04 9.75
CA ARG A 673 0.16 24.43 8.40
C ARG A 673 1.58 24.24 7.91
N ARG A 674 2.53 25.01 8.45
CA ARG A 674 3.96 24.87 8.13
C ARG A 674 4.55 23.55 8.65
N GLY A 675 3.91 22.89 9.62
CA GLY A 675 4.32 21.58 10.11
C GLY A 675 3.88 20.41 9.23
N ASP A 676 2.88 20.60 8.37
CA ASP A 676 2.39 19.55 7.46
C ASP A 676 3.24 19.51 6.17
N GLY A 677 4.28 18.68 6.18
CA GLY A 677 5.20 18.52 5.05
C GLY A 677 4.53 18.07 3.75
N GLY A 678 3.36 17.42 3.84
CA GLY A 678 2.54 17.09 2.67
C GLY A 678 1.99 18.35 2.00
N PHE A 679 1.37 19.20 2.82
CA PHE A 679 0.76 20.44 2.36
C PHE A 679 1.80 21.47 1.90
N THR A 680 2.93 21.61 2.60
CA THR A 680 3.99 22.54 2.18
C THR A 680 4.60 22.15 0.84
N ALA A 681 4.86 20.85 0.59
CA ALA A 681 5.34 20.36 -0.69
C ALA A 681 4.35 20.61 -1.84
N TYR A 682 3.05 20.46 -1.60
CA TYR A 682 2.02 20.81 -2.58
C TYR A 682 2.00 22.32 -2.88
N CYS A 683 2.14 23.16 -1.86
CA CYS A 683 2.24 24.61 -2.00
C CYS A 683 3.50 25.03 -2.78
N GLY A 684 4.67 24.46 -2.46
CA GLY A 684 5.91 24.72 -3.19
C GLY A 684 5.80 24.30 -4.66
N MET A 685 5.20 23.14 -4.94
CA MET A 685 4.92 22.71 -6.32
C MET A 685 3.97 23.66 -7.05
N LEU A 686 2.94 24.20 -6.37
CA LEU A 686 2.02 25.17 -6.98
C LEU A 686 2.73 26.46 -7.35
N LEU A 687 3.62 26.93 -6.47
CA LEU A 687 4.41 28.14 -6.69
C LEU A 687 5.39 27.94 -7.85
N ALA A 688 6.11 26.81 -7.88
CA ALA A 688 7.01 26.46 -8.98
C ALA A 688 6.26 26.40 -10.32
N GLU A 689 5.08 25.76 -10.35
CA GLU A 689 4.26 25.70 -11.56
C GLU A 689 3.75 27.08 -11.98
N HIS A 690 3.45 27.97 -11.04
CA HIS A 690 3.05 29.34 -11.35
C HIS A 690 4.19 30.16 -11.94
N GLU A 691 5.38 30.09 -11.35
CA GLU A 691 6.56 30.86 -11.78
C GLU A 691 7.08 30.39 -13.15
N TYR A 692 7.24 29.08 -13.33
CA TYR A 692 7.84 28.54 -14.56
C TYR A 692 6.84 28.35 -15.71
N ASN A 693 5.58 28.01 -15.41
CA ASN A 693 4.56 27.63 -16.42
C ASN A 693 3.35 28.58 -16.41
N ASN A 694 3.59 29.89 -16.24
CA ASN A 694 2.52 30.88 -16.37
C ASN A 694 2.11 31.02 -17.85
N PRO A 695 0.88 30.64 -18.25
CA PRO A 695 0.46 30.68 -19.65
C PRO A 695 0.43 32.10 -20.21
N ILE A 696 0.22 33.12 -19.38
CA ILE A 696 0.21 34.52 -19.81
C ILE A 696 1.64 34.94 -20.23
N VAL A 697 2.64 34.55 -19.43
CA VAL A 697 4.04 34.88 -19.72
C VAL A 697 4.54 34.07 -20.91
N LEU A 698 4.20 32.78 -21.00
CA LEU A 698 4.61 31.92 -22.12
C LEU A 698 4.08 32.44 -23.46
N VAL A 699 2.78 32.73 -23.56
CA VAL A 699 2.18 33.28 -24.79
C VAL A 699 2.75 34.67 -25.12
N PHE A 700 3.07 35.47 -24.11
CA PHE A 700 3.71 36.77 -24.31
C PHE A 700 5.13 36.64 -24.88
N VAL A 701 5.94 35.71 -24.35
CA VAL A 701 7.30 35.45 -24.84
C VAL A 701 7.26 34.88 -26.25
N GLU A 702 6.36 33.95 -26.55
CA GLU A 702 6.17 33.43 -27.90
C GLU A 702 5.78 34.53 -28.89
N SER A 703 4.82 35.40 -28.52
CA SER A 703 4.44 36.55 -29.33
C SER A 703 5.63 37.48 -29.62
N LEU A 704 6.55 37.63 -28.65
CA LEU A 704 7.78 38.40 -28.83
C LEU A 704 8.74 37.68 -29.80
N LEU A 705 8.97 36.38 -29.63
CA LEU A 705 9.85 35.60 -30.49
C LEU A 705 9.37 35.59 -31.95
N ASP A 706 8.07 35.34 -32.17
CA ASP A 706 7.45 35.41 -33.50
C ASP A 706 7.63 36.79 -34.14
N SER A 707 7.49 37.86 -33.34
CA SER A 707 7.67 39.22 -33.84
C SER A 707 9.12 39.50 -34.24
N VAL A 708 10.09 38.95 -33.50
CA VAL A 708 11.53 39.07 -33.81
C VAL A 708 11.87 38.32 -35.08
N ASP A 709 11.38 37.08 -35.23
CA ASP A 709 11.62 36.24 -36.40
C ASP A 709 11.06 36.87 -37.69
N VAL A 710 9.83 37.40 -37.62
CA VAL A 710 9.22 38.15 -38.71
C VAL A 710 10.03 39.40 -39.04
N PHE A 711 10.55 40.10 -38.02
CA PHE A 711 11.38 41.29 -38.22
C PHE A 711 12.73 40.95 -38.88
N THR A 712 13.42 39.90 -38.44
CA THR A 712 14.66 39.41 -39.08
C THR A 712 14.42 38.96 -40.51
N THR A 713 13.32 38.25 -40.77
CA THR A 713 12.96 37.79 -42.12
C THR A 713 12.67 38.96 -43.05
N ASN A 714 11.91 39.97 -42.58
CA ASN A 714 11.62 41.17 -43.35
C ASN A 714 12.86 42.06 -43.56
N ARG A 715 13.81 42.06 -42.62
CA ARG A 715 15.10 42.75 -42.76
C ARG A 715 15.99 42.08 -43.80
N LEU A 716 16.02 40.74 -43.85
CA LEU A 716 16.71 39.97 -44.88
C LEU A 716 16.08 40.15 -46.28
N LEU A 717 14.76 40.37 -46.34
CA LEU A 717 14.02 40.62 -47.59
C LEU A 717 14.04 42.09 -48.06
N GLY A 718 14.75 43.00 -47.40
CA GLY A 718 14.94 44.39 -47.84
C GLY A 718 13.67 45.27 -47.83
N ARG A 719 12.56 44.82 -47.25
CA ARG A 719 11.26 45.53 -47.21
C ARG A 719 11.10 46.38 -45.95
N ASN A 720 11.93 47.40 -45.68
CA ASN A 720 11.76 48.15 -44.42
C ASN A 720 12.26 49.60 -44.45
N VAL A 721 11.40 50.55 -44.86
CA VAL A 721 11.53 51.96 -44.43
C VAL A 721 10.16 52.62 -44.13
N GLY A 722 9.08 52.31 -44.87
CA GLY A 722 7.78 53.02 -44.72
C GLY A 722 6.88 52.64 -43.52
N LEU A 723 7.02 51.44 -42.95
CA LEU A 723 6.05 50.89 -41.96
C LEU A 723 6.29 51.32 -40.51
N LYS A 724 7.49 51.82 -40.17
CA LYS A 724 7.86 52.14 -38.79
C LYS A 724 7.05 53.29 -38.19
N ILE A 725 6.82 54.36 -38.96
CA ILE A 725 6.13 55.58 -38.48
C ILE A 725 4.64 55.31 -38.21
N CYS A 726 3.99 54.52 -39.07
CA CYS A 726 2.59 54.16 -38.89
C CYS A 726 2.38 53.25 -37.66
N SER A 727 3.31 52.31 -37.41
CA SER A 727 3.25 51.42 -36.24
C SER A 727 3.41 52.15 -34.90
N GLN A 728 4.28 53.16 -34.83
CA GLN A 728 4.46 53.96 -33.61
C GLN A 728 3.22 54.79 -33.27
N SER A 729 2.58 55.38 -34.28
CA SER A 729 1.32 56.13 -34.10
C SER A 729 0.21 55.22 -33.56
N MET A 730 0.08 54.01 -34.11
CA MET A 730 -0.91 53.03 -33.66
C MET A 730 -0.66 52.53 -32.22
N ALA A 731 0.61 52.34 -31.84
CA ALA A 731 0.99 51.97 -30.47
C ALA A 731 0.63 53.04 -29.44
N HIS A 732 0.86 54.33 -29.75
CA HIS A 732 0.42 55.44 -28.90
C HIS A 732 -1.10 55.49 -28.74
N PHE A 733 -1.84 55.22 -29.83
CA PHE A 733 -3.30 55.16 -29.78
C PHE A 733 -3.79 53.97 -28.92
N GLN A 734 -3.13 52.82 -28.98
CA GLN A 734 -3.42 51.66 -28.12
C GLN A 734 -3.09 51.91 -26.64
N GLN A 735 -2.01 52.63 -26.32
CA GLN A 735 -1.71 53.04 -24.96
C GLN A 735 -2.79 53.98 -24.41
N ALA A 736 -3.23 54.96 -25.19
CA ALA A 736 -4.32 55.85 -24.79
C ALA A 736 -5.64 55.08 -24.60
N TYR A 737 -5.96 54.15 -25.51
CA TYR A 737 -7.18 53.34 -25.46
C TYR A 737 -7.21 52.38 -24.25
N THR A 738 -6.07 51.85 -23.83
CA THR A 738 -5.96 50.96 -22.66
C THR A 738 -5.97 51.73 -21.33
N ALA A 739 -5.43 52.95 -21.30
CA ALA A 739 -5.44 53.81 -20.11
C ALA A 739 -6.85 54.35 -19.78
N TYR A 740 -7.67 54.64 -20.80
CA TYR A 740 -8.99 55.26 -20.64
C TYR A 740 -9.99 54.46 -19.77
N PRO A 741 -10.13 53.13 -19.88
CA PRO A 741 -11.05 52.34 -19.06
C PRO A 741 -10.49 51.86 -17.71
N SER A 742 -9.20 52.06 -17.40
CA SER A 742 -8.55 51.49 -16.20
C SER A 742 -7.85 52.56 -15.35
N PRO A 743 -8.59 53.36 -14.56
CA PRO A 743 -8.05 54.54 -13.84
C PRO A 743 -6.95 54.20 -12.82
N THR A 744 -6.94 52.97 -12.29
CA THR A 744 -5.89 52.48 -11.38
C THR A 744 -4.55 52.21 -12.08
N VAL A 745 -4.57 51.88 -13.38
CA VAL A 745 -3.33 51.69 -14.17
C VAL A 745 -2.64 53.04 -14.38
N VAL A 746 -3.41 54.10 -14.61
CA VAL A 746 -2.90 55.48 -14.75
C VAL A 746 -2.19 55.97 -13.48
N LEU A 747 -2.68 55.56 -12.31
CA LEU A 747 -2.06 55.87 -11.01
C LEU A 747 -0.81 55.03 -10.71
N ALA A 748 -0.69 53.83 -11.31
CA ALA A 748 0.43 52.92 -11.09
C ALA A 748 1.58 53.10 -12.10
N THR A 749 1.29 53.67 -13.28
CA THR A 749 2.32 54.10 -14.22
C THR A 749 3.00 55.35 -13.67
N PRO A 750 4.33 55.34 -13.41
CA PRO A 750 5.03 56.56 -13.02
C PRO A 750 4.80 57.60 -14.11
N THR A 751 4.24 58.75 -13.74
CA THR A 751 4.15 59.89 -14.64
C THR A 751 5.56 60.15 -15.19
N PRO A 752 5.75 60.26 -16.52
CA PRO A 752 7.02 60.72 -17.04
C PRO A 752 7.27 62.07 -16.38
N VAL A 753 8.40 62.20 -15.67
CA VAL A 753 8.84 63.45 -15.05
C VAL A 753 8.89 64.47 -16.17
N ALA A 754 7.85 65.31 -16.26
CA ALA A 754 7.84 66.47 -17.10
C ALA A 754 8.95 67.37 -16.56
N TYR A 755 10.03 67.53 -17.32
CA TYR A 755 10.97 68.63 -17.15
C TYR A 755 10.17 69.93 -17.36
N SER A 756 9.65 70.47 -16.27
CA SER A 756 9.11 71.83 -16.21
C SER A 756 10.21 72.75 -15.68
N PRO A 757 10.64 73.77 -16.43
CA PRO A 757 11.56 74.77 -15.91
C PRO A 757 10.84 75.63 -14.87
N TYR A 758 11.44 75.74 -13.70
CA TYR A 758 11.02 76.60 -12.61
C TYR A 758 10.79 78.05 -13.06
N THR A 759 9.59 78.56 -12.78
CA THR A 759 9.41 79.95 -12.31
C THR A 759 8.72 79.91 -10.95
N GLN A 760 9.43 80.47 -9.98
CA GLN A 760 8.99 80.74 -8.61
C GLN A 760 7.75 81.62 -8.61
N TYR A 761 6.80 81.41 -7.69
CA TYR A 761 6.36 82.38 -6.67
C TYR A 761 5.38 81.68 -5.68
N PRO A 762 5.28 82.17 -4.42
CA PRO A 762 4.81 81.40 -3.28
C PRO A 762 3.39 81.79 -2.83
N SER A 763 2.93 81.05 -1.81
CA SER A 763 1.92 81.42 -0.81
C SER A 763 0.45 81.30 -1.21
N MET A 764 -0.28 80.42 -0.51
CA MET A 764 -1.16 80.77 0.62
C MET A 764 -2.03 79.55 0.94
N GLN A 765 -1.79 78.91 2.09
CA GLN A 765 -2.78 78.07 2.74
C GLN A 765 -3.62 78.94 3.67
N PRO A 766 -4.94 78.69 3.74
CA PRO A 766 -5.65 78.74 4.99
C PRO A 766 -6.09 77.32 5.41
N SER A 767 -5.65 76.98 6.61
CA SER A 767 -6.21 76.00 7.53
C SER A 767 -7.72 76.18 7.75
N TYR A 768 -8.49 75.08 7.82
CA TYR A 768 -9.48 74.85 8.88
C TYR A 768 -9.75 73.33 9.09
N TYR A 769 -9.79 72.97 10.37
CA TYR A 769 -10.03 71.67 10.99
C TYR A 769 -11.47 71.17 10.85
N LEU A 770 -11.73 69.84 10.87
CA LEU A 770 -12.19 69.10 12.07
C LEU A 770 -12.59 67.63 11.76
N THR A 771 -11.91 66.71 12.46
CA THR A 771 -12.39 65.51 13.18
C THR A 771 -13.37 64.52 12.52
N ALA A 772 -12.94 63.26 12.41
CA ALA A 772 -13.30 62.19 13.36
C ALA A 772 -12.61 60.85 13.00
N GLN A 773 -11.87 60.29 13.97
CA GLN A 773 -11.45 58.88 13.96
C GLN A 773 -12.64 57.96 14.29
N PRO A 774 -12.56 56.66 13.96
CA PRO A 774 -12.14 55.72 15.00
C PRO A 774 -11.10 54.68 14.53
N GLN A 775 -10.01 54.64 15.30
CA GLN A 775 -9.28 53.48 15.84
C GLN A 775 -9.24 52.17 15.01
N THR A 776 -8.07 51.91 14.41
CA THR A 776 -7.58 50.57 14.09
C THR A 776 -6.52 50.14 15.10
N MET A 777 -6.67 48.93 15.67
CA MET A 777 -5.67 48.28 16.52
C MET A 777 -4.43 47.88 15.71
N PRO A 778 -3.22 47.85 16.31
CA PRO A 778 -1.98 47.58 15.60
C PRO A 778 -1.75 46.08 15.38
N LEU A 779 -1.28 45.73 14.17
CA LEU A 779 -0.66 44.45 13.84
C LEU A 779 0.76 44.39 14.46
N PRO A 780 1.21 43.23 14.96
CA PRO A 780 2.57 43.08 15.48
C PRO A 780 3.57 42.93 14.34
N TYR A 781 4.63 43.74 14.38
CA TYR A 781 5.86 43.57 13.61
C TYR A 781 6.54 42.25 14.01
N TYR A 782 6.87 41.42 13.02
CA TYR A 782 7.78 40.29 13.21
C TYR A 782 9.13 40.58 12.56
N HIS A 783 10.18 40.44 13.37
CA HIS A 783 11.59 40.48 13.00
C HIS A 783 11.93 39.45 11.90
N GLN A 784 12.65 39.90 10.87
CA GLN A 784 13.43 39.03 9.99
C GLN A 784 14.79 38.71 10.66
N PRO A 785 15.25 37.45 10.71
CA PRO A 785 16.66 37.14 10.89
C PRO A 785 17.34 37.02 9.52
N GLY A 786 18.49 37.68 9.38
CA GLY A 786 19.34 37.58 8.20
C GLY A 786 19.99 36.20 8.09
N GLY A 787 19.87 35.60 6.91
CA GLY A 787 20.54 34.34 6.54
C GLY A 787 21.69 34.60 5.57
N TYR A 788 22.89 34.23 5.99
CA TYR A 788 24.11 34.17 5.18
C TYR A 788 23.99 33.08 4.10
N ILE A 789 24.33 33.42 2.85
CA ILE A 789 24.45 32.49 1.73
C ILE A 789 25.85 31.86 1.78
N GLN A 790 25.93 30.56 2.02
CA GLN A 790 27.13 29.75 1.73
C GLN A 790 26.90 28.94 0.45
N ASN A 791 27.91 28.95 -0.43
CA ASN A 791 27.93 28.27 -1.72
C ASN A 791 27.83 26.73 -1.56
N ASN A 792 26.80 26.12 -2.15
CA ASN A 792 26.56 24.69 -2.17
C ASN A 792 27.06 24.04 -3.48
N THR A 793 28.30 23.58 -3.50
CA THR A 793 28.83 22.63 -4.50
C THR A 793 29.05 21.22 -3.92
N SER A 794 28.81 21.01 -2.62
CA SER A 794 29.04 19.74 -1.91
C SER A 794 27.82 18.80 -1.83
N CYS A 795 26.63 19.25 -2.27
CA CYS A 795 25.37 18.51 -2.06
C CYS A 795 25.19 17.31 -3.02
N LEU A 796 25.79 17.37 -4.21
CA LEU A 796 25.65 16.33 -5.25
C LEU A 796 26.45 15.05 -4.93
N THR A 797 27.63 15.18 -4.33
CA THR A 797 28.47 14.05 -3.90
C THR A 797 27.91 13.34 -2.66
N GLN A 798 27.27 14.08 -1.75
CA GLN A 798 26.59 13.47 -0.59
C GLN A 798 25.33 12.69 -0.98
N MET A 799 24.56 13.13 -1.98
CA MET A 799 23.39 12.40 -2.48
C MET A 799 23.75 11.05 -3.13
N CYS A 800 24.83 10.99 -3.91
CA CYS A 800 25.32 9.74 -4.50
C CYS A 800 25.80 8.74 -3.43
N LEU A 801 26.48 9.21 -2.38
CA LEU A 801 26.94 8.35 -1.28
C LEU A 801 25.76 7.80 -0.45
N TRP A 802 24.71 8.59 -0.26
CA TRP A 802 23.50 8.18 0.47
C TRP A 802 22.68 7.13 -0.28
N MET A 803 22.55 7.25 -1.61
CA MET A 803 21.87 6.24 -2.43
C MET A 803 22.66 4.92 -2.51
N LEU A 804 23.99 4.97 -2.51
CA LEU A 804 24.84 3.77 -2.43
C LEU A 804 24.70 3.04 -1.08
N CYS A 805 24.59 3.78 0.03
CA CYS A 805 24.40 3.17 1.36
C CYS A 805 23.00 2.57 1.56
N LEU A 806 21.94 3.23 1.06
CA LEU A 806 20.57 2.71 1.15
C LEU A 806 20.37 1.43 0.32
N GLY A 807 21.02 1.32 -0.84
CA GLY A 807 21.01 0.09 -1.66
C GLY A 807 21.74 -1.08 -1.00
N ALA A 808 22.85 -0.82 -0.30
CA ALA A 808 23.64 -1.85 0.39
C ALA A 808 22.96 -2.34 1.68
N CYS A 809 22.34 -1.45 2.47
CA CYS A 809 21.64 -1.84 3.71
C CYS A 809 20.35 -2.63 3.47
N ALA A 810 19.63 -2.36 2.38
CA ALA A 810 18.44 -3.15 2.02
C ALA A 810 18.79 -4.60 1.61
N PHE A 811 20.05 -4.85 1.22
CA PHE A 811 20.51 -6.15 0.74
C PHE A 811 20.97 -7.10 1.86
N CYS A 812 21.56 -6.57 2.94
CA CYS A 812 22.00 -7.40 4.07
C CYS A 812 20.84 -8.00 4.88
N CYS A 813 19.63 -7.44 4.80
CA CYS A 813 18.47 -7.93 5.57
C CYS A 813 17.63 -9.01 4.86
N ASN A 814 17.91 -9.36 3.60
CA ASN A 814 17.02 -10.23 2.81
C ASN A 814 17.58 -11.64 2.50
N GLU A 815 18.81 -11.95 2.91
CA GLU A 815 19.36 -13.31 2.84
C GLU A 815 19.29 -13.98 4.22
N GLY A 816 18.20 -14.70 4.46
CA GLY A 816 18.05 -15.63 5.59
C GLY A 816 18.96 -16.85 5.44
N CYS A 817 20.28 -16.65 5.49
CA CYS A 817 21.32 -17.68 5.45
C CYS A 817 22.03 -17.84 6.80
N CYS A 818 21.28 -17.80 7.91
CA CYS A 818 21.78 -18.25 9.22
C CYS A 818 20.78 -19.25 9.79
N GLY A 819 21.12 -20.54 9.74
CA GLY A 819 20.40 -21.59 10.46
C GLY A 819 20.63 -21.48 11.97
N PRO A 820 19.79 -22.09 12.82
CA PRO A 820 19.78 -21.83 14.27
C PRO A 820 20.90 -22.49 15.08
N ASP A 821 21.81 -23.25 14.47
CA ASP A 821 22.61 -24.26 15.22
C ASP A 821 24.13 -23.99 15.34
N ASP A 822 24.68 -22.89 14.81
CA ASP A 822 26.15 -22.70 14.79
C ASP A 822 26.73 -21.63 15.76
N CYS A 823 25.96 -21.12 16.71
CA CYS A 823 26.44 -20.12 17.68
C CYS A 823 26.36 -20.58 19.14
N CYS A 824 27.11 -21.62 19.51
CA CYS A 824 27.41 -21.91 20.92
C CYS A 824 28.82 -22.50 21.04
N GLY A 825 29.83 -21.63 21.05
CA GLY A 825 31.21 -22.01 21.33
C GLY A 825 32.05 -20.81 21.75
N ALA A 826 32.49 -20.85 23.01
CA ALA A 826 33.59 -20.10 23.61
C ALA A 826 33.33 -18.69 24.20
N GLY A 827 33.64 -18.59 25.50
CA GLY A 827 34.51 -17.54 26.02
C GLY A 827 33.85 -16.49 26.90
N GLY A 828 33.98 -16.63 28.21
CA GLY A 828 33.70 -15.57 29.17
C GLY A 828 34.62 -14.36 29.01
N GLY A 829 34.09 -13.18 29.28
CA GLY A 829 34.82 -11.91 29.30
C GLY A 829 33.93 -10.80 29.85
N VAL A 830 34.49 -10.02 30.77
CA VAL A 830 33.86 -9.05 31.67
C VAL A 830 34.00 -7.62 31.11
N TYR A 831 33.06 -6.71 31.45
CA TYR A 831 33.00 -5.24 31.20
C TYR A 831 32.76 -4.82 29.73
N ASN A 832 32.06 -3.73 29.36
CA ASN A 832 31.58 -2.54 30.08
C ASN A 832 30.43 -1.87 29.29
N ASP A 833 29.77 -0.91 29.95
CA ASP A 833 28.75 0.01 29.44
C ASP A 833 29.15 0.84 28.19
N ASP A 834 28.13 1.49 27.61
CA ASP A 834 28.12 2.53 26.58
C ASP A 834 28.06 2.10 25.10
N CYS A 835 26.84 2.17 24.54
CA CYS A 835 26.59 2.78 23.23
C CYS A 835 25.09 3.05 23.03
N GLY A 836 24.68 4.28 23.31
CA GLY A 836 23.46 4.86 22.76
C GLY A 836 23.72 5.42 21.35
N GLY A 837 22.71 5.37 20.49
CA GLY A 837 22.61 6.21 19.30
C GLY A 837 22.22 5.49 18.01
N CYS A 838 21.12 5.99 17.43
CA CYS A 838 20.64 5.80 16.05
C CYS A 838 19.76 4.57 15.74
N CYS A 839 18.45 4.77 15.91
CA CYS A 839 17.43 4.32 14.97
C CYS A 839 16.76 5.55 14.35
#